data_AF-A6G328-F1
#
_entry.id   AF-A6G328-F1
#
_cell.length_a   1.000
_cell.length_b   1.000
_cell.length_c   1.000
_cell.angle_alpha   90.00
_cell.angle_beta   90.00
_cell.angle_gamma   90.00
#
_symmetry.space_group_name_H-M   'P 1'
#
loop_
_entity.id
_entity.type
_entity.pdbx_description
1 polymer ?
#
loop_
_entity_poly.entity_id
_entity_poly.type
_entity_poly.pdbx_seq_one_letter_code
_entity_poly.pdbx_strand_id
1 'polypeptide(L)'
;MQDARDTTDADAPADPKLVAPWPRQLLVGLVALVLFAELLLTGSAGPAVEAPRLDSAEDVRGRIAALSEADASRRWLLLGDSVLVGDTGQRELATWDEHRILDYLRREAALTEDVAFDQVALDGMLPVDMLAVVEALDARDPGGEVGLVVELSPRHFSPSYAEQRAFSRPFLAELSSGEGAGEAGEGGLLETIGRSRDRALSALRPWIPVYRHRERFAWARAGLEPSVEAEAEASEAGEGEVDRLEALARLGVHYGDLAVEAEAEQAAAVRAIADRCRARGRHLVFVATPVEDAFWAAHLSEAEQGAYLAAVDALVDVDGEGVELLPFDHPMFASELFWDHVHLRPEGNRLWATNLLHQLGVGLERSPDPRSLIARDGGSTSLVARIETGYADGAAWQARFRGVRGLAVAPEGRWVVIADAENHVLRELRGDLRVVRTLAGEPEVSARARARERLLEGHEGNEALEPEPPLGMGPLLHRPAAPAILGDAAYFGDDDGRVLRRVVDGRLETLLRLPGGVRARSMKAHDGRLFALGSRGQRQQLIAIEVEGLEALEPAADASAKVRPRPGATQVLLQTDSSAPLSAFALSPTGDLYLAGKDGRIWRLPQGASRTERLDLAAAVRAFEAELASPLELVYANTADRVFPQIKGKHFPFSVDEVHLSQVVELIYVERYGGLLIQDRTPHRQKGKYANPITERVHLRYLDLDEGLIYPWLEPRVAATGYYHHNKGTLGYSSAFHEGFMALDPSSASLYYLESGRSRLVRMGDGLLGVAKISSVDTGKPRDLFGVSAGERTFARFSPDRFVDAGAEPVPREGPYQVLMLGSSMLAMADIDTQYSMGRRLAERLEHVLSTRDRVALDTYMRTFPGGVATKQVEFATNFYDAGGRPDVLVFETNSSIFLAEDATEAQMQAVLDDMVALAARWDSLLLILDTAPYMIRNRDGLRPVLPRIQRFHALARARGVEVVEVGDAILDRHLEVVPFSNASVLGVHPAAWALDAVGDQLAATIAPKVRAHLRDTEDGSLRTPAWRLDAPPVAVEAGTRLLEAFSLPPGVEPEQWGPRLPSLPEGTVQTELSAGRLRAFVDLGQLERAGYEGALEGADAHARVAVAVIYEHAYRRRDGAVTAQIEIGRFSGYDEYGLGVREGAKVVYAVDWDHDALATALAAMVAHDGPFDALAKPQPEPESGETGADETDTGEAG
;
A
#
# COMPACT_ATOMS: atom_id res chain seq x y z
N MET A 1 72.48 74.47 -10.35
CA MET A 1 72.75 75.66 -9.51
C MET A 1 71.42 76.06 -8.91
N GLN A 2 71.34 76.24 -7.59
CA GLN A 2 70.22 76.89 -6.87
C GLN A 2 68.83 76.20 -6.85
N ASP A 3 68.20 76.36 -5.69
CA ASP A 3 66.78 76.37 -5.30
C ASP A 3 65.65 75.99 -6.28
N ALA A 4 64.70 75.19 -5.78
CA ALA A 4 63.22 75.38 -5.85
C ALA A 4 62.53 74.17 -5.16
N ARG A 5 61.85 74.32 -4.02
CA ARG A 5 60.41 74.59 -3.79
C ARG A 5 59.41 73.54 -4.33
N ASP A 6 58.63 73.03 -3.36
CA ASP A 6 57.26 72.48 -3.38
C ASP A 6 56.88 71.33 -4.32
N THR A 7 56.51 70.18 -3.71
CA THR A 7 55.16 69.59 -3.82
C THR A 7 54.92 68.58 -2.68
N THR A 8 53.72 68.64 -2.12
CA THR A 8 53.06 67.79 -1.11
C THR A 8 52.74 66.36 -1.59
N ASP A 9 52.70 65.42 -0.63
CA ASP A 9 51.84 64.20 -0.47
C ASP A 9 51.51 63.36 -1.72
N ALA A 10 51.57 62.03 -1.77
CA ALA A 10 51.50 60.91 -0.81
C ALA A 10 51.89 59.65 -1.63
N ASP A 11 52.17 58.44 -1.17
CA ASP A 11 52.33 57.82 0.14
C ASP A 11 53.01 56.47 -0.16
N ALA A 12 54.18 56.22 0.43
CA ALA A 12 54.75 54.89 0.55
C ALA A 12 55.79 54.94 1.66
N PRO A 13 55.64 54.20 2.77
CA PRO A 13 56.76 53.97 3.65
C PRO A 13 57.45 52.66 3.23
N ALA A 14 58.69 52.82 2.79
CA ALA A 14 59.70 51.78 2.91
C ALA A 14 60.09 51.61 4.39
N ASP A 15 60.25 50.33 4.73
CA ASP A 15 60.94 49.72 5.87
C ASP A 15 61.98 50.59 6.62
N PRO A 16 61.97 50.52 7.96
CA PRO A 16 63.24 50.26 8.62
C PRO A 16 63.16 49.20 9.73
N LYS A 17 63.95 48.14 9.51
CA LYS A 17 64.81 47.47 10.50
C LYS A 17 64.09 46.60 11.54
N LEU A 18 63.98 45.31 11.19
CA LEU A 18 64.54 44.17 11.92
C LEU A 18 64.73 44.35 13.44
N VAL A 19 63.65 44.15 14.20
CA VAL A 19 63.70 43.37 15.45
C VAL A 19 62.54 42.38 15.40
N ALA A 20 62.90 41.11 15.22
CA ALA A 20 62.02 39.98 15.21
C ALA A 20 61.34 39.74 16.58
N PRO A 21 60.01 39.54 16.66
CA PRO A 21 59.38 38.72 17.68
C PRO A 21 59.15 37.33 17.09
N TRP A 22 60.24 36.54 17.01
CA TRP A 22 60.17 35.11 16.66
C TRP A 22 59.52 34.16 17.69
N PRO A 23 58.99 34.54 18.88
CA PRO A 23 58.34 33.54 19.72
C PRO A 23 56.98 33.09 19.20
N ARG A 24 56.15 33.99 18.66
CA ARG A 24 54.73 33.66 18.36
C ARG A 24 54.54 32.91 17.05
N GLN A 25 55.24 33.28 15.98
CA GLN A 25 55.14 32.55 14.71
C GLN A 25 55.87 31.20 14.75
N LEU A 26 56.94 31.11 15.55
CA LEU A 26 57.62 29.84 15.79
C LEU A 26 56.79 28.96 16.74
N LEU A 27 56.09 29.52 17.74
CA LEU A 27 55.14 28.78 18.57
C LEU A 27 53.89 28.34 17.78
N VAL A 28 53.32 29.20 16.93
CA VAL A 28 52.19 28.84 16.06
C VAL A 28 52.62 27.84 14.99
N GLY A 29 53.83 27.99 14.43
CA GLY A 29 54.43 27.03 13.51
C GLY A 29 54.77 25.71 14.18
N LEU A 30 55.25 25.72 15.43
CA LEU A 30 55.53 24.51 16.22
C LEU A 30 54.23 23.84 16.67
N VAL A 31 53.20 24.59 17.04
CA VAL A 31 51.86 24.07 17.34
C VAL A 31 51.20 23.50 16.07
N ALA A 32 51.32 24.17 14.93
CA ALA A 32 50.85 23.64 13.65
C ALA A 32 51.64 22.41 13.20
N LEU A 33 52.96 22.37 13.42
CA LEU A 33 53.81 21.22 13.13
C LEU A 33 53.55 20.06 14.10
N VAL A 34 53.27 20.33 15.37
CA VAL A 34 52.87 19.33 16.37
C VAL A 34 51.48 18.80 16.06
N LEU A 35 50.52 19.66 15.67
CA LEU A 35 49.19 19.24 15.23
C LEU A 35 49.25 18.47 13.91
N PHE A 36 50.14 18.85 12.98
CA PHE A 36 50.33 18.16 11.70
C PHE A 36 51.12 16.85 11.87
N ALA A 37 52.08 16.81 12.80
CA ALA A 37 52.78 15.59 13.19
C ALA A 37 51.89 14.67 14.01
N GLU A 38 51.01 15.19 14.88
CA GLU A 38 49.91 14.43 15.49
C GLU A 38 48.99 13.90 14.41
N LEU A 39 48.53 14.72 13.46
CA LEU A 39 47.66 14.28 12.35
C LEU A 39 48.30 13.15 11.52
N LEU A 40 49.62 13.24 11.26
CA LEU A 40 50.40 12.24 10.53
C LEU A 40 50.68 10.99 11.37
N LEU A 41 50.94 11.12 12.67
CA LEU A 41 51.14 9.99 13.58
C LEU A 41 49.82 9.27 13.89
N THR A 42 48.71 10.00 14.05
CA THR A 42 47.34 9.47 14.15
C THR A 42 46.82 8.91 12.83
N GLY A 43 47.39 9.36 11.69
CA GLY A 43 47.09 8.83 10.36
C GLY A 43 47.84 7.52 10.02
N SER A 44 48.89 7.18 10.77
CA SER A 44 49.68 5.95 10.56
C SER A 44 49.60 4.93 11.70
N ALA A 45 49.02 5.31 12.83
CA ALA A 45 48.59 4.40 13.89
C ALA A 45 47.42 5.10 14.59
N GLY A 46 46.20 4.68 14.30
CA GLY A 46 45.04 5.20 15.04
C GLY A 46 45.29 4.97 16.54
N PRO A 47 45.14 5.98 17.41
CA PRO A 47 45.08 5.65 18.83
C PRO A 47 43.90 4.70 18.98
N ALA A 48 44.13 3.53 19.57
CA ALA A 48 43.07 2.71 20.09
C ALA A 48 42.36 3.58 21.14
N VAL A 49 41.32 4.32 20.72
CA VAL A 49 40.39 4.96 21.62
C VAL A 49 39.62 3.80 22.22
N GLU A 50 40.10 3.29 23.36
CA GLU A 50 39.29 2.40 24.20
C GLU A 50 37.93 3.10 24.40
N ALA A 51 36.86 2.37 24.14
CA ALA A 51 35.52 2.88 24.37
C ALA A 51 35.43 3.41 25.81
N PRO A 52 34.75 4.54 26.06
CA PRO A 52 34.41 4.91 27.43
C PRO A 52 33.58 3.77 28.03
N ARG A 53 34.20 2.99 28.91
CA ARG A 53 33.58 1.86 29.61
C ARG A 53 32.52 2.42 30.57
N LEU A 54 31.37 1.74 30.63
CA LEU A 54 30.31 2.04 31.59
C LEU A 54 30.64 1.32 32.90
N ASP A 55 31.50 1.94 33.70
CA ASP A 55 32.06 1.31 34.91
C ASP A 55 31.36 1.82 36.20
N SER A 56 30.56 2.89 36.12
CA SER A 56 29.90 3.50 37.26
C SER A 56 28.48 4.03 36.97
N ALA A 57 27.72 4.27 38.04
CA ALA A 57 26.40 4.93 37.95
C ALA A 57 26.51 6.38 37.45
N GLU A 58 27.63 7.06 37.72
CA GLU A 58 27.88 8.42 37.24
C GLU A 58 28.04 8.46 35.72
N ASP A 59 28.71 7.46 35.13
CA ASP A 59 28.86 7.35 33.67
C ASP A 59 27.49 7.22 32.98
N VAL A 60 26.61 6.39 33.53
CA VAL A 60 25.24 6.20 33.01
C VAL A 60 24.43 7.49 33.14
N ARG A 61 24.43 8.14 34.30
CA ARG A 61 23.74 9.43 34.51
C ARG A 61 24.29 10.52 33.59
N GLY A 62 25.61 10.54 33.36
CA GLY A 62 26.28 11.46 32.45
C GLY A 62 25.80 11.32 31.01
N ARG A 63 25.65 10.09 30.51
CA ARG A 63 25.08 9.82 29.17
C ARG A 63 23.63 10.23 29.07
N ILE A 64 22.81 9.86 30.05
CA ILE A 64 21.40 10.28 30.13
C ILE A 64 21.31 11.82 30.09
N ALA A 65 22.09 12.52 30.91
CA ALA A 65 22.11 13.98 30.93
C ALA A 65 22.55 14.56 29.59
N ALA A 66 23.63 14.04 28.99
CA ALA A 66 24.13 14.51 27.70
C ALA A 66 23.10 14.33 26.58
N LEU A 67 22.39 13.21 26.56
CA LEU A 67 21.34 12.94 25.57
C LEU A 67 20.10 13.81 25.81
N SER A 68 19.62 13.93 27.06
CA SER A 68 18.47 14.78 27.41
C SER A 68 18.73 16.27 27.12
N GLU A 69 19.98 16.72 27.21
CA GLU A 69 20.39 18.10 26.90
C GLU A 69 20.82 18.31 25.43
N ALA A 70 20.81 17.25 24.61
CA ALA A 70 21.23 17.35 23.21
C ALA A 70 20.30 18.29 22.43
N ASP A 71 20.89 19.19 21.66
CA ASP A 71 20.17 20.07 20.73
C ASP A 71 19.83 19.28 19.45
N ALA A 72 18.85 18.39 19.59
CA ALA A 72 18.33 17.55 18.52
C ALA A 72 16.82 17.36 18.67
N SER A 73 16.08 17.42 17.56
CA SER A 73 14.63 17.26 17.52
C SER A 73 14.16 15.87 17.91
N ARG A 74 14.98 14.84 17.66
CA ARG A 74 14.71 13.44 18.01
C ARG A 74 15.87 12.88 18.81
N ARG A 75 15.58 12.25 19.95
CA ARG A 75 16.60 11.71 20.87
C ARG A 75 16.23 10.28 21.21
N TRP A 76 17.15 9.36 21.01
CA TRP A 76 16.92 7.93 21.20
C TRP A 76 18.00 7.33 22.10
N LEU A 77 17.57 6.67 23.18
CA LEU A 77 18.42 5.89 24.06
C LEU A 77 18.20 4.40 23.80
N LEU A 78 19.28 3.70 23.44
CA LEU A 78 19.25 2.26 23.21
C LEU A 78 19.71 1.51 24.48
N LEU A 79 18.92 0.56 24.95
CA LEU A 79 19.17 -0.26 26.14
C LEU A 79 19.23 -1.73 25.76
N GLY A 80 20.28 -2.43 26.14
CA GLY A 80 20.40 -3.84 25.79
C GLY A 80 21.70 -4.50 26.16
N ASP A 81 21.93 -5.62 25.50
CA ASP A 81 22.97 -6.56 25.85
C ASP A 81 23.58 -7.09 24.54
N SER A 82 23.37 -8.34 24.16
CA SER A 82 24.10 -9.04 23.10
C SER A 82 24.35 -8.21 21.84
N VAL A 83 23.29 -7.82 21.13
CA VAL A 83 23.42 -7.15 19.83
C VAL A 83 23.77 -5.68 20.01
N LEU A 84 23.24 -5.02 21.05
CA LEU A 84 23.52 -3.61 21.32
C LEU A 84 24.93 -3.32 21.85
N VAL A 85 25.51 -4.25 22.61
CA VAL A 85 26.88 -4.16 23.14
C VAL A 85 27.89 -4.21 21.99
N GLY A 86 27.71 -5.14 21.05
CA GLY A 86 28.52 -5.26 19.84
C GLY A 86 29.97 -5.70 20.07
N ASP A 87 30.42 -5.92 21.31
CA ASP A 87 31.75 -6.42 21.64
C ASP A 87 31.82 -7.93 21.40
N THR A 88 32.27 -8.32 20.19
CA THR A 88 32.33 -9.72 19.76
C THR A 88 33.56 -10.46 20.31
N GLY A 89 34.47 -9.77 21.01
CA GLY A 89 35.77 -10.31 21.40
C GLY A 89 36.69 -10.71 20.23
N GLN A 90 36.28 -10.47 18.98
CA GLN A 90 37.01 -10.84 17.77
C GLN A 90 38.06 -9.77 17.41
N ARG A 91 39.33 -10.16 17.31
CA ARG A 91 40.46 -9.27 17.00
C ARG A 91 40.59 -8.88 15.51
N GLU A 92 39.70 -9.36 14.66
CA GLU A 92 39.85 -9.34 13.20
C GLU A 92 39.33 -8.06 12.52
N LEU A 93 38.57 -7.21 13.24
CA LEU A 93 38.10 -5.93 12.73
C LEU A 93 39.11 -4.81 13.01
N ALA A 94 39.29 -3.90 12.05
CA ALA A 94 40.42 -2.97 12.02
C ALA A 94 40.27 -1.82 13.03
N THR A 95 39.04 -1.45 13.39
CA THR A 95 38.75 -0.39 14.37
C THR A 95 37.51 -0.69 15.23
N TRP A 96 37.49 -0.17 16.46
CA TRP A 96 36.43 -0.44 17.46
C TRP A 96 35.04 0.06 17.03
N ASP A 97 34.95 1.08 16.17
CA ASP A 97 33.69 1.64 15.63
C ASP A 97 33.02 0.79 14.54
N GLU A 98 33.65 -0.30 14.10
CA GLU A 98 33.04 -1.32 13.23
C GLU A 98 32.17 -2.32 14.02
N HIS A 99 32.19 -2.25 15.35
CA HIS A 99 31.51 -3.22 16.22
C HIS A 99 30.14 -2.75 16.73
N ARG A 100 29.94 -1.43 16.91
CA ARG A 100 28.74 -0.90 17.58
C ARG A 100 27.65 -0.52 16.59
N ILE A 101 26.44 -0.99 16.83
CA ILE A 101 25.26 -0.55 16.08
C ILE A 101 25.07 0.97 16.06
N LEU A 102 25.37 1.67 17.16
CA LEU A 102 25.25 3.12 17.27
C LEU A 102 26.04 3.86 16.18
N ASP A 103 27.21 3.34 15.79
CA ASP A 103 28.02 3.93 14.73
C ASP A 103 27.41 3.64 13.35
N TYR A 104 26.72 2.51 13.15
CA TYR A 104 25.93 2.25 11.94
C TYR A 104 24.67 3.13 11.87
N LEU A 105 23.95 3.33 12.97
CA LEU A 105 22.79 4.24 13.01
C LEU A 105 23.19 5.66 12.59
N ARG A 106 24.28 6.18 13.14
CA ARG A 106 24.82 7.50 12.77
C ARG A 106 25.32 7.56 11.33
N ARG A 107 25.79 6.45 10.75
CA ARG A 107 26.28 6.38 9.37
C ARG A 107 25.15 6.25 8.34
N GLU A 108 24.09 5.53 8.67
CA GLU A 108 22.98 5.27 7.76
C GLU A 108 21.84 6.28 7.90
N ALA A 109 21.75 7.06 9.00
CA ALA A 109 20.81 8.18 9.12
C ALA A 109 21.19 9.33 8.17
N ALA A 110 20.18 9.93 7.53
CA ALA A 110 20.37 11.04 6.60
C ALA A 110 20.97 12.26 7.31
N LEU A 111 21.90 12.95 6.65
CA LEU A 111 22.54 14.15 7.21
C LEU A 111 21.56 15.31 7.49
N THR A 112 20.38 15.28 6.89
CA THR A 112 19.31 16.27 7.10
C THR A 112 18.43 15.96 8.30
N GLU A 113 18.54 14.75 8.88
CA GLU A 113 17.77 14.36 10.05
C GLU A 113 18.46 14.88 11.32
N ASP A 114 17.73 15.66 12.10
CA ASP A 114 18.20 16.19 13.37
C ASP A 114 17.91 15.19 14.50
N VAL A 115 18.77 14.16 14.59
CA VAL A 115 18.61 13.02 15.50
C VAL A 115 19.88 12.75 16.31
N ALA A 116 19.70 12.53 17.62
CA ALA A 116 20.74 12.12 18.54
C ALA A 116 20.48 10.68 19.04
N PHE A 117 21.53 9.86 18.98
CA PHE A 117 21.52 8.51 19.53
C PHE A 117 22.59 8.37 20.61
N ASP A 118 22.24 7.69 21.70
CA ASP A 118 23.19 7.16 22.68
C ASP A 118 22.74 5.74 23.12
N GLN A 119 23.63 5.00 23.77
CA GLN A 119 23.33 3.66 24.26
C GLN A 119 23.85 3.43 25.68
N VAL A 120 23.09 2.66 26.45
CA VAL A 120 23.53 2.03 27.71
C VAL A 120 23.34 0.53 27.51
N ALA A 121 24.42 -0.13 27.11
CA ALA A 121 24.42 -1.57 26.81
C ALA A 121 25.60 -2.25 27.51
N LEU A 122 25.34 -3.38 28.16
CA LEU A 122 26.32 -4.14 28.95
C LEU A 122 26.15 -5.64 28.69
N ASP A 123 27.25 -6.38 28.63
CA ASP A 123 27.20 -7.84 28.54
C ASP A 123 26.57 -8.44 29.81
N GLY A 124 25.49 -9.20 29.62
CA GLY A 124 24.65 -9.79 30.66
C GLY A 124 23.59 -8.85 31.26
N MET A 125 23.28 -7.72 30.63
CA MET A 125 22.22 -6.79 31.08
C MET A 125 20.82 -7.43 31.01
N LEU A 126 20.12 -7.40 32.14
CA LEU A 126 18.77 -7.95 32.30
C LEU A 126 17.69 -6.84 32.31
N PRO A 127 16.42 -7.13 32.02
CA PRO A 127 15.32 -6.16 32.11
C PRO A 127 15.24 -5.39 33.45
N VAL A 128 15.53 -6.02 34.59
CA VAL A 128 15.63 -5.34 35.89
C VAL A 128 16.73 -4.26 35.92
N ASP A 129 17.85 -4.47 35.22
CA ASP A 129 18.91 -3.48 35.07
C ASP A 129 18.44 -2.32 34.19
N MET A 130 17.77 -2.63 33.07
CA MET A 130 17.23 -1.66 32.14
C MET A 130 16.19 -0.76 32.81
N LEU A 131 15.34 -1.33 33.68
CA LEU A 131 14.38 -0.57 34.47
C LEU A 131 15.06 0.48 35.35
N ALA A 132 16.18 0.16 36.02
CA ALA A 132 16.91 1.15 36.81
C ALA A 132 17.49 2.30 35.97
N VAL A 133 17.89 2.02 34.73
CA VAL A 133 18.32 3.06 33.77
C VAL A 133 17.13 3.93 33.35
N VAL A 134 15.96 3.34 33.10
CA VAL A 134 14.71 4.06 32.78
C VAL A 134 14.26 4.93 33.95
N GLU A 135 14.39 4.46 35.19
CA GLU A 135 14.09 5.26 36.39
C GLU A 135 15.01 6.47 36.53
N ALA A 136 16.30 6.32 36.22
CA ALA A 136 17.24 7.44 36.17
C ALA A 136 16.91 8.41 35.03
N LEU A 137 16.49 7.90 33.86
CA LEU A 137 16.06 8.71 32.72
C LEU A 137 14.80 9.52 33.08
N ASP A 138 13.83 8.90 33.74
CA ASP A 138 12.60 9.57 34.19
C ASP A 138 12.86 10.75 35.13
N ALA A 139 13.92 10.68 35.93
CA ALA A 139 14.32 11.77 36.82
C ALA A 139 14.93 12.95 36.04
N ARG A 140 15.59 12.69 34.91
CA ARG A 140 16.28 13.71 34.09
C ARG A 140 15.39 14.28 32.98
N ASP A 141 14.57 13.44 32.38
CA ASP A 141 13.62 13.71 31.30
C ASP A 141 12.19 13.37 31.76
N PRO A 142 11.59 14.18 32.66
CA PRO A 142 10.23 13.95 33.12
C PRO A 142 9.17 14.18 32.03
N GLY A 143 9.54 14.88 30.94
CA GLY A 143 8.65 15.18 29.81
C GLY A 143 8.50 14.04 28.81
N GLY A 144 9.35 13.00 28.87
CA GLY A 144 9.27 11.87 27.95
C GLY A 144 9.81 12.16 26.54
N GLU A 145 10.64 13.20 26.39
CA GLU A 145 11.17 13.66 25.10
C GLU A 145 12.23 12.71 24.51
N VAL A 146 12.88 11.89 25.33
CA VAL A 146 13.85 10.90 24.88
C VAL A 146 13.15 9.57 24.63
N GLY A 147 13.07 9.14 23.38
CA GLY A 147 12.57 7.83 22.99
C GLY A 147 13.50 6.68 23.40
N LEU A 148 12.96 5.49 23.56
CA LEU A 148 13.68 4.30 24.02
C LEU A 148 13.63 3.17 23.00
N VAL A 149 14.77 2.53 22.77
CA VAL A 149 14.86 1.23 22.08
C VAL A 149 15.38 0.20 23.08
N VAL A 150 14.64 -0.87 23.31
CA VAL A 150 14.99 -1.89 24.32
C VAL A 150 15.13 -3.26 23.64
N GLU A 151 16.32 -3.84 23.71
CA GLU A 151 16.59 -5.20 23.24
C GLU A 151 16.00 -6.23 24.21
N LEU A 152 15.12 -7.09 23.70
CA LEU A 152 14.61 -8.26 24.42
C LEU A 152 15.20 -9.52 23.82
N SER A 153 15.95 -10.25 24.64
CA SER A 153 16.56 -11.52 24.28
C SER A 153 15.77 -12.67 24.88
N PRO A 154 15.57 -13.79 24.15
CA PRO A 154 14.92 -14.99 24.70
C PRO A 154 15.48 -15.43 26.04
N ARG A 155 16.80 -15.28 26.25
CA ARG A 155 17.45 -15.69 27.51
C ARG A 155 16.89 -14.98 28.74
N HIS A 156 16.37 -13.76 28.60
CA HIS A 156 15.81 -12.98 29.71
C HIS A 156 14.65 -13.72 30.39
N PHE A 157 13.97 -14.61 29.66
CA PHE A 157 12.82 -15.40 30.11
C PHE A 157 13.14 -16.87 30.32
N SER A 158 14.42 -17.25 30.29
CA SER A 158 14.83 -18.60 30.65
C SER A 158 14.72 -18.82 32.17
N PRO A 159 14.54 -20.06 32.63
CA PRO A 159 14.49 -20.37 34.07
C PRO A 159 15.72 -19.91 34.87
N SER A 160 16.85 -19.68 34.18
CA SER A 160 18.09 -19.20 34.81
C SER A 160 18.05 -17.72 35.20
N TYR A 161 17.29 -16.90 34.46
CA TYR A 161 17.29 -15.44 34.59
C TYR A 161 15.93 -14.84 34.96
N ALA A 162 14.82 -15.50 34.62
CA ALA A 162 13.47 -14.97 34.77
C ALA A 162 13.14 -14.48 36.19
N GLU A 163 13.63 -15.18 37.23
CA GLU A 163 13.41 -14.86 38.66
C GLU A 163 14.57 -14.07 39.30
N GLN A 164 15.60 -13.71 38.54
CA GLN A 164 16.78 -13.06 39.09
C GLN A 164 16.49 -11.60 39.45
N ARG A 165 16.57 -11.26 40.74
CA ARG A 165 16.42 -9.87 41.24
C ARG A 165 17.72 -9.09 41.34
N ALA A 166 18.85 -9.80 41.38
CA ALA A 166 20.15 -9.17 41.58
C ALA A 166 20.61 -8.49 40.29
N PHE A 167 20.96 -7.21 40.39
CA PHE A 167 21.53 -6.44 39.30
C PHE A 167 22.79 -7.12 38.74
N SER A 168 22.96 -7.09 37.41
CA SER A 168 24.14 -7.66 36.74
C SER A 168 25.44 -6.96 37.14
N ARG A 169 25.36 -5.69 37.58
CA ARG A 169 26.45 -4.91 38.15
C ARG A 169 26.00 -4.18 39.42
N PRO A 170 26.84 -4.10 40.47
CA PRO A 170 26.46 -3.44 41.73
C PRO A 170 26.04 -1.97 41.57
N PHE A 171 26.70 -1.22 40.68
CA PHE A 171 26.43 0.21 40.51
C PHE A 171 25.05 0.52 39.92
N LEU A 172 24.40 -0.44 39.26
CA LEU A 172 23.05 -0.25 38.70
C LEU A 172 21.99 -0.09 39.80
N ALA A 173 22.22 -0.71 40.96
CA ALA A 173 21.38 -0.50 42.14
C ALA A 173 21.44 0.95 42.66
N GLU A 174 22.56 1.65 42.42
CA GLU A 174 22.73 3.04 42.84
C GLU A 174 21.86 3.99 42.01
N LEU A 175 21.50 3.60 40.77
CA LEU A 175 20.64 4.41 39.89
C LEU A 175 19.21 4.55 40.42
N SER A 176 18.64 3.49 41.00
CA SER A 176 17.26 3.46 41.51
C SER A 176 17.10 4.07 42.91
N SER A 177 18.19 4.24 43.66
CA SER A 177 18.15 4.65 45.08
C SER A 177 17.86 6.14 45.35
N GLY A 178 17.84 7.01 44.34
CA GLY A 178 17.49 8.44 44.49
C GLY A 178 18.45 9.32 45.32
N GLU A 179 19.44 8.74 46.02
CA GLU A 179 20.46 9.45 46.79
C GLU A 179 21.60 9.92 45.87
N GLY A 180 21.31 10.93 45.04
CA GLY A 180 22.33 11.51 44.15
C GLY A 180 21.95 12.83 43.48
N ALA A 181 20.82 13.44 43.83
CA ALA A 181 20.51 14.82 43.44
C ALA A 181 21.12 15.80 44.44
N GLY A 182 22.45 15.89 44.46
CA GLY A 182 23.20 16.75 45.37
C GLY A 182 24.38 17.41 44.67
N GLU A 183 24.23 18.71 44.40
CA GLU A 183 25.26 19.70 44.05
C GLU A 183 26.09 19.45 42.78
N ALA A 184 25.83 20.29 41.77
CA ALA A 184 26.77 20.54 40.68
C ALA A 184 28.09 21.07 41.26
N GLY A 185 29.04 20.16 41.48
CA GLY A 185 30.42 20.51 41.81
C GLY A 185 31.08 21.22 40.62
N GLU A 186 31.81 22.29 40.90
CA GLU A 186 32.63 23.02 39.93
C GLU A 186 33.61 22.05 39.23
N GLY A 187 33.26 21.60 38.02
CA GLY A 187 34.07 20.71 37.21
C GLY A 187 35.41 21.34 36.86
N GLY A 188 36.49 20.62 37.18
CA GLY A 188 37.86 21.06 36.92
C GLY A 188 38.18 21.21 35.43
N LEU A 189 39.16 22.05 35.14
CA LEU A 189 39.63 22.45 33.80
C LEU A 189 39.79 21.29 32.79
N LEU A 190 40.12 20.07 33.24
CA LEU A 190 40.30 18.87 32.41
C LEU A 190 38.98 18.31 31.86
N GLU A 191 37.88 18.44 32.60
CA GLU A 191 36.56 17.96 32.20
C GLU A 191 35.91 18.91 31.18
N THR A 192 36.15 20.22 31.34
CA THR A 192 35.79 21.24 30.34
C THR A 192 36.55 21.02 29.03
N ILE A 193 37.81 20.59 29.10
CA ILE A 193 38.63 20.25 27.91
C ILE A 193 38.12 18.97 27.23
N GLY A 194 37.70 17.95 27.98
CA GLY A 194 37.09 16.73 27.45
C GLY A 194 35.78 16.99 26.68
N ARG A 195 34.85 17.75 27.28
CA ARG A 195 33.58 18.15 26.62
C ARG A 195 33.81 19.06 25.41
N SER A 196 34.84 19.90 25.45
CA SER A 196 35.25 20.76 24.32
C SER A 196 35.87 19.94 23.18
N ARG A 197 36.61 18.87 23.50
CA ARG A 197 37.22 17.95 22.53
C ARG A 197 36.14 17.13 21.81
N ASP A 198 35.16 16.60 22.53
CA ASP A 198 34.10 15.79 21.92
C ASP A 198 33.11 16.66 21.12
N ARG A 199 32.82 17.89 21.55
CA ARG A 199 32.11 18.89 20.71
C ARG A 199 32.90 19.29 19.47
N ALA A 200 34.22 19.45 19.57
CA ALA A 200 35.08 19.77 18.42
C ALA A 200 35.18 18.59 17.44
N LEU A 201 35.31 17.36 17.94
CA LEU A 201 35.35 16.15 17.12
C LEU A 201 34.00 15.82 16.47
N SER A 202 32.87 16.06 17.16
CA SER A 202 31.54 15.91 16.56
C SER A 202 31.26 16.98 15.49
N ALA A 203 31.69 18.22 15.72
CA ALA A 203 31.58 19.30 14.74
C ALA A 203 32.49 19.11 13.51
N LEU A 204 33.64 18.42 13.66
CA LEU A 204 34.59 18.15 12.58
C LEU A 204 34.31 16.84 11.84
N ARG A 205 33.67 15.85 12.47
CA ARG A 205 33.37 14.52 11.88
C ARG A 205 32.67 14.54 10.52
N PRO A 206 31.69 15.43 10.24
CA PRO A 206 31.06 15.54 8.92
C PRO A 206 32.01 15.99 7.80
N TRP A 207 33.12 16.65 8.15
CA TRP A 207 34.05 17.29 7.21
C TRP A 207 35.31 16.47 6.97
N ILE A 208 35.47 15.33 7.66
CA ILE A 208 36.59 14.40 7.44
C ILE A 208 36.21 13.49 6.27
N PRO A 209 36.88 13.59 5.11
CA PRO A 209 36.58 12.76 3.96
C PRO A 209 36.99 11.32 4.25
N VAL A 210 36.01 10.47 4.57
CA VAL A 210 36.18 9.02 4.48
C VAL A 210 36.36 8.70 3.00
N TYR A 211 37.53 8.21 2.62
CA TYR A 211 37.83 7.83 1.24
C TYR A 211 36.79 6.81 0.73
N ARG A 212 35.86 7.30 -0.10
CA ARG A 212 34.83 6.52 -0.76
C ARG A 212 35.44 5.82 -1.98
N HIS A 213 35.13 4.52 -2.10
CA HIS A 213 35.30 3.64 -3.27
C HIS A 213 36.65 2.93 -3.46
N ARG A 214 36.63 1.58 -3.31
CA ARG A 214 37.28 0.69 -4.29
C ARG A 214 36.85 -0.78 -4.39
N GLU A 215 35.87 -1.30 -3.64
CA GLU A 215 35.43 -2.71 -3.84
C GLU A 215 33.90 -2.92 -3.88
N ARG A 216 33.19 -2.01 -4.56
CA ARG A 216 31.95 -2.41 -5.23
C ARG A 216 32.34 -3.04 -6.57
N PHE A 217 32.27 -4.37 -6.68
CA PHE A 217 31.94 -5.19 -7.88
C PHE A 217 32.48 -6.64 -7.75
N ALA A 218 31.91 -7.45 -6.84
CA ALA A 218 32.17 -8.91 -6.84
C ALA A 218 30.98 -9.81 -6.46
N TRP A 219 29.87 -9.31 -5.92
CA TRP A 219 28.83 -10.18 -5.34
C TRP A 219 27.51 -10.28 -6.14
N ALA A 220 27.52 -9.96 -7.44
CA ALA A 220 26.35 -10.13 -8.32
C ALA A 220 26.50 -11.25 -9.38
N ARG A 221 27.48 -12.14 -9.27
CA ARG A 221 27.66 -13.22 -10.28
C ARG A 221 28.23 -14.56 -9.79
N ALA A 222 28.03 -14.91 -8.52
CA ALA A 222 28.43 -16.23 -8.00
C ALA A 222 27.40 -16.83 -7.02
N GLY A 223 26.12 -16.78 -7.39
CA GLY A 223 25.19 -17.85 -7.01
C GLY A 223 24.97 -18.67 -8.26
N LEU A 224 25.69 -19.79 -8.40
CA LEU A 224 25.42 -20.97 -9.24
C LEU A 224 26.72 -21.79 -9.40
N GLU A 225 27.16 -22.44 -8.32
CA GLU A 225 27.76 -23.78 -8.31
C GLU A 225 28.14 -24.14 -6.85
N PRO A 226 27.82 -25.35 -6.34
CA PRO A 226 28.30 -25.78 -5.04
C PRO A 226 29.80 -26.12 -5.17
N SER A 227 30.67 -25.33 -4.55
CA SER A 227 32.11 -25.62 -4.55
C SER A 227 32.41 -26.79 -3.60
N VAL A 228 32.86 -27.91 -4.18
CA VAL A 228 33.25 -29.18 -3.54
C VAL A 228 34.65 -29.13 -2.89
N GLU A 229 35.18 -27.95 -2.55
CA GLU A 229 36.55 -27.81 -2.04
C GLU A 229 36.66 -27.36 -0.57
N ALA A 230 35.58 -27.49 0.21
CA ALA A 230 35.62 -27.25 1.66
C ALA A 230 36.14 -28.45 2.50
N GLU A 231 36.44 -29.61 1.87
CA GLU A 231 36.85 -30.83 2.60
C GLU A 231 38.38 -30.98 2.81
N ALA A 232 39.21 -30.06 2.32
CA ALA A 232 40.68 -30.24 2.37
C ALA A 232 41.41 -29.50 3.52
N GLU A 233 40.75 -28.62 4.27
CA GLU A 233 41.38 -27.88 5.39
C GLU A 233 40.94 -28.36 6.79
N ALA A 234 40.19 -29.48 6.88
CA ALA A 234 39.69 -30.03 8.14
C ALA A 234 40.72 -30.85 8.95
N SER A 235 42.03 -30.79 8.64
CA SER A 235 43.03 -31.68 9.26
C SER A 235 43.82 -31.07 10.43
N GLU A 236 43.63 -29.81 10.80
CA GLU A 236 44.35 -29.18 11.94
C GLU A 236 43.44 -28.48 12.98
N ALA A 237 42.12 -28.73 12.98
CA ALA A 237 41.15 -28.03 13.84
C ALA A 237 40.64 -28.82 15.08
N GLY A 238 41.34 -29.88 15.49
CA GLY A 238 40.80 -30.88 16.43
C GLY A 238 40.59 -30.48 17.90
N GLU A 239 41.15 -29.36 18.39
CA GLU A 239 41.03 -28.96 19.81
C GLU A 239 40.16 -27.71 20.04
N GLY A 240 40.03 -26.79 19.06
CA GLY A 240 39.21 -25.57 19.20
C GLY A 240 37.72 -25.74 18.86
N GLU A 241 37.38 -26.73 18.02
CA GLU A 241 36.00 -26.97 17.59
C GLU A 241 35.16 -27.65 18.69
N VAL A 242 35.79 -28.51 19.49
CA VAL A 242 35.16 -29.19 20.65
C VAL A 242 34.82 -28.19 21.77
N ASP A 243 35.71 -27.23 22.04
CA ASP A 243 35.50 -26.19 23.06
C ASP A 243 34.41 -25.19 22.64
N ARG A 244 34.31 -24.87 21.34
CA ARG A 244 33.22 -24.06 20.77
C ARG A 244 31.87 -24.77 20.82
N LEU A 245 31.82 -26.05 20.48
CA LEU A 245 30.60 -26.88 20.58
C LEU A 245 30.12 -27.01 22.03
N GLU A 246 31.05 -27.18 22.98
CA GLU A 246 30.72 -27.23 24.40
C GLU A 246 30.23 -25.87 24.93
N ALA A 247 30.84 -24.76 24.50
CA ALA A 247 30.39 -23.41 24.84
C ALA A 247 28.99 -23.11 24.28
N LEU A 248 28.71 -23.47 23.02
CA LEU A 248 27.40 -23.31 22.40
C LEU A 248 26.34 -24.20 23.07
N ALA A 249 26.69 -25.43 23.46
CA ALA A 249 25.78 -26.31 24.20
C ALA A 249 25.44 -25.76 25.60
N ARG A 250 26.39 -25.11 26.28
CA ARG A 250 26.13 -24.42 27.57
C ARG A 250 25.23 -23.20 27.39
N LEU A 251 25.43 -22.44 26.32
CA LEU A 251 24.57 -21.29 25.96
C LEU A 251 23.15 -21.73 25.61
N GLY A 252 23.00 -22.87 24.92
CA GLY A 252 21.72 -23.44 24.50
C GLY A 252 20.69 -23.64 25.60
N VAL A 253 21.14 -23.90 26.83
CA VAL A 253 20.27 -24.06 28.02
C VAL A 253 19.46 -22.79 28.31
N HIS A 254 19.95 -21.62 27.91
CA HIS A 254 19.27 -20.34 28.11
C HIS A 254 18.26 -19.99 27.01
N TYR A 255 18.18 -20.78 25.95
CA TYR A 255 17.27 -20.54 24.81
C TYR A 255 16.22 -21.65 24.66
N GLY A 256 16.33 -22.74 25.43
CA GLY A 256 15.29 -23.76 25.58
C GLY A 256 14.34 -23.48 26.76
N ASP A 257 13.16 -24.09 26.74
CA ASP A 257 12.15 -24.02 27.81
C ASP A 257 11.77 -22.58 28.22
N LEU A 258 11.56 -21.71 27.25
CA LEU A 258 11.18 -20.31 27.48
C LEU A 258 9.79 -20.21 28.10
N ALA A 259 9.67 -19.56 29.25
CA ALA A 259 8.40 -19.32 29.92
C ALA A 259 8.27 -17.82 30.26
N VAL A 260 7.49 -17.09 29.47
CA VAL A 260 7.17 -15.68 29.73
C VAL A 260 6.03 -15.64 30.76
N GLU A 261 6.37 -15.98 32.00
CA GLU A 261 5.43 -15.93 33.12
C GLU A 261 5.23 -14.48 33.58
N ALA A 262 3.98 -14.04 33.64
CA ALA A 262 3.64 -12.64 33.92
C ALA A 262 4.16 -12.15 35.29
N GLU A 263 4.26 -13.05 36.27
CA GLU A 263 4.72 -12.77 37.63
C GLU A 263 6.24 -12.82 37.79
N ALA A 264 6.98 -13.33 36.81
CA ALA A 264 8.44 -13.43 36.89
C ALA A 264 9.07 -12.02 36.95
N GLU A 265 10.18 -11.89 37.67
CA GLU A 265 10.84 -10.60 37.93
C GLU A 265 11.23 -9.85 36.65
N GLN A 266 11.79 -10.56 35.65
CA GLN A 266 12.16 -9.91 34.38
C GLN A 266 10.92 -9.48 33.59
N ALA A 267 9.85 -10.27 33.61
CA ALA A 267 8.60 -9.91 32.93
C ALA A 267 7.93 -8.69 33.60
N ALA A 268 7.92 -8.65 34.93
CA ALA A 268 7.46 -7.51 35.70
C ALA A 268 8.27 -6.24 35.38
N ALA A 269 9.59 -6.36 35.21
CA ALA A 269 10.45 -5.23 34.82
C ALA A 269 10.14 -4.72 33.41
N VAL A 270 9.95 -5.60 32.42
CA VAL A 270 9.53 -5.21 31.05
C VAL A 270 8.21 -4.44 31.08
N ARG A 271 7.22 -4.94 31.83
CA ARG A 271 5.92 -4.26 31.98
C ARG A 271 6.06 -2.91 32.66
N ALA A 272 6.87 -2.83 33.71
CA ALA A 272 7.14 -1.58 34.41
C ALA A 272 7.82 -0.55 33.49
N ILE A 273 8.72 -0.95 32.60
CA ILE A 273 9.30 -0.07 31.57
C ILE A 273 8.18 0.45 30.66
N ALA A 274 7.34 -0.42 30.12
CA ALA A 274 6.24 -0.05 29.23
C ALA A 274 5.25 0.92 29.91
N ASP A 275 4.79 0.59 31.13
CA ASP A 275 3.85 1.41 31.89
C ASP A 275 4.40 2.81 32.20
N ARG A 276 5.70 2.90 32.52
CA ARG A 276 6.35 4.19 32.80
C ARG A 276 6.50 5.06 31.56
N CYS A 277 6.77 4.44 30.41
CA CYS A 277 6.81 5.13 29.13
C CYS A 277 5.43 5.64 28.73
N ARG A 278 4.38 4.80 28.82
CA ARG A 278 2.98 5.20 28.58
C ARG A 278 2.57 6.35 29.48
N ALA A 279 2.87 6.27 30.79
CA ALA A 279 2.51 7.31 31.75
C ALA A 279 3.14 8.69 31.44
N ARG A 280 4.21 8.72 30.63
CA ARG A 280 4.91 9.93 30.20
C ARG A 280 4.67 10.30 28.74
N GLY A 281 3.97 9.46 27.97
CA GLY A 281 3.88 9.61 26.51
C GLY A 281 5.23 9.43 25.80
N ARG A 282 6.17 8.71 26.42
CA ARG A 282 7.50 8.43 25.84
C ARG A 282 7.40 7.30 24.82
N HIS A 283 7.92 7.52 23.62
CA HIS A 283 8.00 6.48 22.58
C HIS A 283 8.97 5.37 22.99
N LEU A 284 8.49 4.13 23.00
CA LEU A 284 9.21 2.94 23.41
C LEU A 284 9.10 1.87 22.32
N VAL A 285 10.25 1.36 21.88
CA VAL A 285 10.35 0.32 20.88
C VAL A 285 11.10 -0.86 21.47
N PHE A 286 10.39 -1.95 21.73
CA PHE A 286 11.04 -3.22 22.04
C PHE A 286 11.50 -3.88 20.75
N VAL A 287 12.68 -4.49 20.80
CA VAL A 287 13.27 -5.20 19.67
C VAL A 287 13.50 -6.64 20.07
N ALA A 288 12.87 -7.57 19.35
CA ALA A 288 13.23 -8.98 19.46
C ALA A 288 14.62 -9.19 18.86
N THR A 289 15.54 -9.70 19.67
CA THR A 289 16.94 -9.92 19.28
C THR A 289 17.03 -10.86 18.08
N PRO A 290 17.72 -10.48 16.99
CA PRO A 290 18.03 -11.42 15.90
C PRO A 290 18.88 -12.59 16.42
N VAL A 291 18.47 -13.82 16.11
CA VAL A 291 19.20 -15.03 16.47
C VAL A 291 19.45 -15.87 15.21
N GLU A 292 20.59 -16.55 15.16
CA GLU A 292 20.97 -17.38 14.02
C GLU A 292 20.04 -18.59 13.86
N ASP A 293 19.51 -18.81 12.64
CA ASP A 293 18.48 -19.81 12.36
C ASP A 293 18.88 -21.25 12.77
N ALA A 294 20.13 -21.66 12.53
CA ALA A 294 20.57 -23.01 12.87
C ALA A 294 20.65 -23.21 14.39
N PHE A 295 21.09 -22.20 15.13
CA PHE A 295 21.04 -22.18 16.58
C PHE A 295 19.59 -22.25 17.08
N TRP A 296 18.66 -21.48 16.49
CA TRP A 296 17.25 -21.51 16.86
C TRP A 296 16.63 -22.90 16.67
N ALA A 297 16.83 -23.50 15.48
CA ALA A 297 16.30 -24.80 15.12
C ALA A 297 16.86 -25.95 15.98
N ALA A 298 18.00 -25.75 16.62
CA ALA A 298 18.58 -26.74 17.54
C ALA A 298 17.91 -26.73 18.93
N HIS A 299 17.19 -25.67 19.32
CA HIS A 299 16.67 -25.49 20.68
C HIS A 299 15.14 -25.39 20.76
N LEU A 300 14.50 -24.73 19.80
CA LEU A 300 13.04 -24.57 19.74
C LEU A 300 12.51 -24.90 18.35
N SER A 301 11.29 -25.43 18.31
CA SER A 301 10.51 -25.48 17.08
C SER A 301 10.01 -24.09 16.70
N GLU A 302 9.72 -23.88 15.41
CA GLU A 302 9.15 -22.62 14.89
C GLU A 302 7.84 -22.23 15.60
N ALA A 303 7.04 -23.21 16.04
CA ALA A 303 5.81 -22.94 16.79
C ALA A 303 6.10 -22.44 18.22
N GLU A 304 7.12 -22.97 18.87
CA GLU A 304 7.57 -22.51 20.20
C GLU A 304 8.20 -21.12 20.12
N GLN A 305 8.99 -20.84 19.08
CA GLN A 305 9.53 -19.49 18.81
C GLN A 305 8.41 -18.46 18.61
N GLY A 306 7.42 -18.81 17.79
CA GLY A 306 6.26 -17.95 17.56
C GLY A 306 5.42 -17.75 18.83
N ALA A 307 5.22 -18.80 19.63
CA ALA A 307 4.52 -18.71 20.92
C ALA A 307 5.26 -17.82 21.93
N TYR A 308 6.59 -17.92 21.99
CA TYR A 308 7.43 -17.03 22.78
C TYR A 308 7.22 -15.57 22.38
N LEU A 309 7.33 -15.25 21.10
CA LEU A 309 7.18 -13.88 20.62
C LEU A 309 5.76 -13.33 20.86
N ALA A 310 4.73 -14.16 20.66
CA ALA A 310 3.34 -13.81 20.98
C ALA A 310 3.13 -13.54 22.48
N ALA A 311 3.83 -14.27 23.36
CA ALA A 311 3.80 -14.03 24.79
C ALA A 311 4.52 -12.73 25.19
N VAL A 312 5.63 -12.39 24.52
CA VAL A 312 6.32 -11.10 24.69
C VAL A 312 5.45 -9.94 24.21
N ASP A 313 4.79 -10.07 23.06
CA ASP A 313 3.82 -9.07 22.56
C ASP A 313 2.71 -8.79 23.59
N ALA A 314 2.13 -9.85 24.16
CA ALA A 314 1.11 -9.74 25.20
C ALA A 314 1.65 -9.17 26.52
N LEU A 315 2.90 -9.44 26.87
CA LEU A 315 3.55 -8.89 28.06
C LEU A 315 3.81 -7.39 27.91
N VAL A 316 4.25 -6.96 26.73
CA VAL A 316 4.52 -5.56 26.39
C VAL A 316 3.21 -4.77 26.29
N ASP A 317 2.13 -5.40 25.83
CA ASP A 317 0.81 -4.79 25.58
C ASP A 317 0.86 -3.71 24.50
N VAL A 318 1.40 -4.04 23.32
CA VAL A 318 1.59 -3.12 22.18
C VAL A 318 0.31 -2.33 21.90
N ASP A 319 0.41 -1.00 21.93
CA ASP A 319 -0.74 -0.08 21.80
C ASP A 319 -0.84 0.59 20.43
N GLY A 320 0.25 0.58 19.64
CA GLY A 320 0.29 1.19 18.31
C GLY A 320 0.32 2.73 18.32
N GLU A 321 0.41 3.37 19.49
CA GLU A 321 0.51 4.83 19.63
C GLU A 321 1.86 5.27 20.19
N GLY A 322 2.48 4.48 21.08
CA GLY A 322 3.76 4.82 21.69
C GLY A 322 4.57 3.65 22.23
N VAL A 323 4.01 2.44 22.33
CA VAL A 323 4.74 1.21 22.68
C VAL A 323 4.64 0.19 21.55
N GLU A 324 5.79 -0.20 21.00
CA GLU A 324 5.89 -1.09 19.83
C GLU A 324 6.79 -2.31 20.12
N LEU A 325 6.59 -3.38 19.34
CA LEU A 325 7.47 -4.56 19.34
C LEU A 325 7.91 -4.89 17.91
N LEU A 326 9.19 -4.72 17.62
CA LEU A 326 9.79 -5.04 16.32
C LEU A 326 10.34 -6.46 16.33
N PRO A 327 9.78 -7.39 15.53
CA PRO A 327 10.28 -8.76 15.42
C PRO A 327 11.49 -8.83 14.48
N PHE A 328 12.65 -8.34 14.94
CA PHE A 328 13.88 -8.32 14.14
C PHE A 328 14.60 -9.67 14.04
N ASP A 329 14.11 -10.70 14.72
CA ASP A 329 14.41 -12.10 14.43
C ASP A 329 13.78 -12.56 13.10
N HIS A 330 14.12 -11.85 12.02
CA HIS A 330 13.47 -11.95 10.71
C HIS A 330 14.34 -12.77 9.73
N PRO A 331 13.76 -13.53 8.77
CA PRO A 331 14.52 -14.34 7.80
C PRO A 331 15.48 -13.58 6.88
N MET A 332 15.51 -12.25 6.98
CA MET A 332 16.50 -11.42 6.29
C MET A 332 17.86 -11.46 6.98
N PHE A 333 17.89 -11.77 8.28
CA PHE A 333 19.11 -12.04 9.03
C PHE A 333 19.52 -13.50 8.81
N ALA A 334 20.03 -13.79 7.61
CA ALA A 334 20.54 -15.12 7.29
C ALA A 334 21.81 -15.44 8.10
N SER A 335 22.10 -16.72 8.31
CA SER A 335 23.23 -17.20 9.14
C SER A 335 24.59 -16.59 8.75
N GLU A 336 24.80 -16.23 7.49
CA GLU A 336 26.04 -15.60 7.01
C GLU A 336 26.27 -14.20 7.59
N LEU A 337 25.21 -13.55 8.08
CA LEU A 337 25.28 -12.22 8.70
C LEU A 337 25.69 -12.28 10.18
N PHE A 338 25.96 -13.47 10.72
CA PHE A 338 26.31 -13.68 12.12
C PHE A 338 27.78 -14.13 12.28
N TRP A 339 28.38 -13.74 13.40
CA TRP A 339 29.64 -14.29 13.90
C TRP A 339 29.39 -15.53 14.76
N ASP A 340 28.32 -15.48 15.55
CA ASP A 340 27.82 -16.55 16.41
C ASP A 340 26.29 -16.44 16.54
N HIS A 341 25.67 -17.16 17.47
CA HIS A 341 24.21 -17.18 17.65
C HIS A 341 23.49 -15.82 17.70
N VAL A 342 24.14 -14.72 18.11
CA VAL A 342 23.49 -13.39 18.24
C VAL A 342 24.34 -12.23 17.73
N HIS A 343 25.68 -12.34 17.71
CA HIS A 343 26.52 -11.22 17.28
C HIS A 343 26.56 -11.08 15.76
N LEU A 344 26.25 -9.88 15.27
CA LEU A 344 26.17 -9.59 13.84
C LEU A 344 27.52 -9.19 13.23
N ARG A 345 27.73 -9.61 11.97
CA ARG A 345 28.79 -9.12 11.08
C ARG A 345 28.52 -7.67 10.65
N PRO A 346 29.52 -6.94 10.10
CA PRO A 346 29.33 -5.58 9.60
C PRO A 346 28.10 -5.40 8.68
N GLU A 347 27.86 -6.34 7.77
CA GLU A 347 26.70 -6.34 6.88
C GLU A 347 25.38 -6.54 7.64
N GLY A 348 25.38 -7.41 8.65
CA GLY A 348 24.23 -7.65 9.53
C GLY A 348 23.92 -6.41 10.37
N ASN A 349 24.92 -5.80 11.00
CA ASN A 349 24.77 -4.54 11.74
C ASN A 349 24.24 -3.41 10.86
N ARG A 350 24.71 -3.31 9.61
CA ARG A 350 24.21 -2.33 8.65
C ARG A 350 22.75 -2.59 8.28
N LEU A 351 22.37 -3.85 8.04
CA LEU A 351 20.99 -4.24 7.75
C LEU A 351 20.06 -3.93 8.92
N TRP A 352 20.53 -4.22 10.14
CA TRP A 352 19.81 -3.92 11.38
C TRP A 352 19.63 -2.42 11.59
N ALA A 353 20.69 -1.62 11.45
CA ALA A 353 20.61 -0.16 11.53
C ALA A 353 19.64 0.43 10.51
N THR A 354 19.72 -0.03 9.27
CA THR A 354 18.85 0.42 8.18
C THR A 354 17.37 0.18 8.52
N ASN A 355 17.05 -1.02 9.00
CA ASN A 355 15.69 -1.37 9.37
C ASN A 355 15.23 -0.64 10.63
N LEU A 356 16.08 -0.53 11.66
CA LEU A 356 15.74 0.20 12.88
C LEU A 356 15.44 1.67 12.57
N LEU A 357 16.33 2.38 11.87
CA LEU A 357 16.08 3.78 11.47
C LEU A 357 14.78 3.93 10.68
N HIS A 358 14.52 3.02 9.74
CA HIS A 358 13.29 3.03 8.96
C HIS A 358 12.04 2.87 9.84
N GLN A 359 12.05 1.92 10.79
CA GLN A 359 10.94 1.72 11.73
C GLN A 359 10.78 2.90 12.70
N LEU A 360 11.87 3.56 13.11
CA LEU A 360 11.83 4.75 13.97
C LEU A 360 11.37 6.02 13.21
N GLY A 361 11.04 5.91 11.92
CA GLY A 361 10.68 7.07 11.11
C GLY A 361 11.83 8.08 10.99
N VAL A 362 13.07 7.59 10.86
CA VAL A 362 14.27 8.39 10.60
C VAL A 362 14.71 8.18 9.16
N GLY A 363 14.86 9.28 8.41
CA GLY A 363 15.30 9.24 7.02
C GLY A 363 16.69 8.63 6.85
N LEU A 364 16.90 7.85 5.79
CA LEU A 364 18.16 7.18 5.49
C LEU A 364 19.06 8.01 4.54
N GLU A 365 20.36 7.99 4.78
CA GLU A 365 21.37 8.63 3.94
C GLU A 365 21.46 8.01 2.55
N ARG A 366 21.02 6.76 2.41
CA ARG A 366 20.93 6.04 1.14
C ARG A 366 19.62 5.26 1.11
N SER A 367 18.92 5.34 -0.01
CA SER A 367 17.75 4.49 -0.22
C SER A 367 18.22 3.03 -0.31
N PRO A 368 17.69 2.14 0.55
CA PRO A 368 18.05 0.73 0.55
C PRO A 368 17.35 -0.01 -0.61
N ASP A 369 17.76 -1.25 -0.89
CA ASP A 369 16.97 -2.10 -1.78
C ASP A 369 15.62 -2.41 -1.09
N PRO A 370 14.46 -2.32 -1.76
CA PRO A 370 13.17 -2.68 -1.16
C PRO A 370 13.12 -4.07 -0.53
N ARG A 371 13.95 -5.02 -0.98
CA ARG A 371 14.07 -6.38 -0.43
C ARG A 371 14.89 -6.44 0.86
N SER A 372 15.60 -5.36 1.19
CA SER A 372 16.37 -5.21 2.43
C SER A 372 15.61 -4.49 3.54
N LEU A 373 14.30 -4.26 3.36
CA LEU A 373 13.40 -3.69 4.36
C LEU A 373 12.39 -4.73 4.85
N ILE A 374 12.23 -4.83 6.16
CA ILE A 374 11.30 -5.73 6.85
C ILE A 374 9.85 -5.25 6.68
N ALA A 375 9.58 -3.99 7.03
CA ALA A 375 8.32 -3.35 6.67
C ALA A 375 8.50 -2.54 5.39
N ARG A 376 7.48 -2.53 4.54
CA ARG A 376 7.43 -1.66 3.36
C ARG A 376 6.57 -0.45 3.64
N ASP A 377 6.90 0.65 2.99
CA ASP A 377 6.10 1.86 2.99
C ASP A 377 4.73 1.66 2.33
N GLY A 378 3.77 2.51 2.73
CA GLY A 378 2.45 2.60 2.12
C GLY A 378 1.35 1.77 2.79
N GLY A 379 0.10 2.10 2.42
CA GLY A 379 -1.10 1.49 2.99
C GLY A 379 -1.28 0.00 2.65
N SER A 380 -0.60 -0.52 1.63
CA SER A 380 -0.84 -1.88 1.15
C SER A 380 0.34 -2.82 1.35
N THR A 381 0.13 -3.86 2.15
CA THR A 381 1.18 -4.84 2.49
C THR A 381 0.60 -6.23 2.73
N SER A 382 1.44 -7.26 2.63
CA SER A 382 1.08 -8.58 3.15
C SER A 382 1.40 -8.59 4.64
N LEU A 383 0.38 -8.59 5.48
CA LEU A 383 0.55 -8.68 6.93
C LEU A 383 1.05 -10.08 7.28
N VAL A 384 0.29 -11.10 6.87
CA VAL A 384 0.70 -12.52 6.99
C VAL A 384 0.96 -13.05 5.58
N ALA A 385 2.12 -13.69 5.38
CA ALA A 385 2.60 -14.07 4.05
C ALA A 385 3.11 -15.52 3.98
N ARG A 386 2.26 -16.51 4.31
CA ARG A 386 2.61 -17.94 4.27
C ARG A 386 1.69 -18.74 3.37
N ILE A 387 2.27 -19.66 2.60
CA ILE A 387 1.52 -20.54 1.71
C ILE A 387 1.00 -21.75 2.50
N GLU A 388 1.76 -22.19 3.50
CA GLU A 388 1.42 -23.34 4.35
C GLU A 388 0.23 -23.04 5.27
N THR A 389 -0.50 -24.09 5.63
CA THR A 389 -1.50 -24.06 6.71
C THR A 389 -0.93 -24.69 7.96
N GLY A 390 -1.36 -24.24 9.13
CA GLY A 390 -0.81 -24.64 10.42
C GLY A 390 -1.48 -23.90 11.56
N TYR A 391 -0.87 -23.90 12.75
CA TYR A 391 -1.43 -23.27 13.95
C TYR A 391 -0.46 -22.32 14.67
N ALA A 392 0.71 -22.04 14.09
CA ALA A 392 1.74 -21.23 14.71
C ALA A 392 1.27 -19.78 14.91
N ASP A 393 1.45 -19.26 16.13
CA ASP A 393 1.44 -17.83 16.44
C ASP A 393 2.80 -17.20 16.09
N GLY A 394 3.02 -15.95 16.49
CA GLY A 394 4.31 -15.26 16.39
C GLY A 394 4.29 -14.12 15.39
N ALA A 395 5.47 -13.77 14.87
CA ALA A 395 5.56 -12.69 13.89
C ALA A 395 4.66 -12.98 12.70
N ALA A 396 4.11 -11.96 12.06
CA ALA A 396 3.12 -12.15 11.02
C ALA A 396 3.66 -12.94 9.82
N TRP A 397 4.97 -12.90 9.57
CA TRP A 397 5.63 -13.76 8.58
C TRP A 397 5.83 -15.22 9.05
N GLN A 398 5.76 -15.53 10.35
CA GLN A 398 5.79 -16.88 10.94
C GLN A 398 4.41 -17.54 11.02
N ALA A 399 3.39 -16.71 11.27
CA ALA A 399 2.05 -17.17 11.65
C ALA A 399 1.39 -18.07 10.61
N ARG A 400 0.63 -19.06 11.09
CA ARG A 400 -0.10 -20.02 10.24
C ARG A 400 -1.52 -20.23 10.73
N PHE A 401 -2.44 -20.32 9.78
CA PHE A 401 -3.87 -20.55 9.98
C PHE A 401 -4.31 -21.86 9.32
N ARG A 402 -5.48 -22.39 9.74
CA ARG A 402 -6.09 -23.57 9.14
C ARG A 402 -7.62 -23.45 9.09
N GLY A 403 -8.16 -23.53 7.88
CA GLY A 403 -9.60 -23.59 7.64
C GLY A 403 -10.36 -22.40 8.22
N VAL A 404 -9.83 -21.19 8.02
CA VAL A 404 -10.38 -19.94 8.52
C VAL A 404 -11.83 -19.72 8.06
N ARG A 405 -12.65 -19.07 8.89
CA ARG A 405 -14.09 -18.87 8.65
C ARG A 405 -14.58 -17.43 8.81
N GLY A 406 -13.66 -16.48 8.73
CA GLY A 406 -13.95 -15.06 8.73
C GLY A 406 -12.87 -14.25 9.43
N LEU A 407 -12.89 -12.95 9.13
CA LEU A 407 -12.12 -11.94 9.83
C LEU A 407 -13.00 -10.73 10.10
N ALA A 408 -12.66 -9.95 11.13
CA ALA A 408 -13.22 -8.65 11.40
C ALA A 408 -12.08 -7.67 11.69
N VAL A 409 -12.26 -6.42 11.31
CA VAL A 409 -11.31 -5.33 11.58
C VAL A 409 -12.02 -4.25 12.39
N ALA A 410 -11.32 -3.70 13.37
CA ALA A 410 -11.82 -2.57 14.13
C ALA A 410 -11.61 -1.25 13.37
N PRO A 411 -12.34 -0.17 13.74
CA PRO A 411 -12.09 1.15 13.19
C PRO A 411 -10.61 1.54 13.27
N GLU A 412 -10.13 2.25 12.24
CA GLU A 412 -8.75 2.71 12.09
C GLU A 412 -7.72 1.57 11.97
N GLY A 413 -8.18 0.33 11.78
CA GLY A 413 -7.29 -0.82 11.63
C GLY A 413 -6.56 -1.23 12.91
N ARG A 414 -6.94 -0.71 14.08
CA ARG A 414 -6.24 -0.92 15.37
C ARG A 414 -6.05 -2.39 15.76
N TRP A 415 -6.98 -3.25 15.33
CA TRP A 415 -6.84 -4.70 15.48
C TRP A 415 -7.71 -5.48 14.51
N VAL A 416 -7.24 -6.69 14.20
CA VAL A 416 -7.91 -7.68 13.34
C VAL A 416 -8.14 -8.94 14.15
N VAL A 417 -9.36 -9.47 14.11
CA VAL A 417 -9.72 -10.76 14.73
C VAL A 417 -10.00 -11.78 13.64
N ILE A 418 -9.42 -12.98 13.78
CA ILE A 418 -9.51 -14.07 12.79
C ILE A 418 -10.14 -15.29 13.46
N ALA A 419 -11.14 -15.88 12.80
CA ALA A 419 -11.73 -17.15 13.21
C ALA A 419 -10.97 -18.32 12.56
N ASP A 420 -9.97 -18.84 13.26
CA ASP A 420 -9.10 -19.94 12.83
C ASP A 420 -9.73 -21.30 13.18
N ALA A 421 -10.76 -21.65 12.41
CA ALA A 421 -11.77 -22.60 12.83
C ALA A 421 -11.27 -24.03 13.00
N GLU A 422 -10.33 -24.50 12.16
CA GLU A 422 -9.80 -25.86 12.26
C GLU A 422 -8.66 -26.00 13.25
N ASN A 423 -8.14 -24.88 13.74
CA ASN A 423 -7.28 -24.84 14.92
C ASN A 423 -8.06 -24.60 16.22
N HIS A 424 -9.38 -24.37 16.13
CA HIS A 424 -10.24 -24.18 17.31
C HIS A 424 -9.84 -22.96 18.16
N VAL A 425 -9.42 -21.88 17.50
CA VAL A 425 -8.96 -20.67 18.17
C VAL A 425 -9.48 -19.41 17.48
N LEU A 426 -9.55 -18.33 18.23
CA LEU A 426 -9.55 -16.97 17.69
C LEU A 426 -8.13 -16.45 17.72
N ARG A 427 -7.68 -15.89 16.61
CA ARG A 427 -6.41 -15.15 16.53
C ARG A 427 -6.68 -13.67 16.50
N GLU A 428 -5.70 -12.90 16.90
CA GLU A 428 -5.70 -11.46 16.68
C GLU A 428 -4.35 -10.94 16.20
N LEU A 429 -4.41 -9.83 15.48
CA LEU A 429 -3.31 -8.90 15.28
C LEU A 429 -3.74 -7.58 15.93
N ARG A 430 -2.95 -7.03 16.86
CA ARG A 430 -3.22 -5.78 17.56
C ARG A 430 -2.11 -4.75 17.31
N GLY A 431 -2.41 -3.48 17.59
CA GLY A 431 -1.45 -2.38 17.54
C GLY A 431 -0.89 -2.19 16.15
N ASP A 432 0.42 -2.43 15.99
CA ASP A 432 1.16 -2.30 14.74
C ASP A 432 0.95 -3.46 13.73
N LEU A 433 0.12 -4.45 14.10
CA LEU A 433 -0.23 -5.61 13.28
C LEU A 433 0.97 -6.49 12.87
N ARG A 434 2.05 -6.49 13.66
CA ARG A 434 3.27 -7.28 13.37
C ARG A 434 3.27 -8.68 13.96
N VAL A 435 2.49 -8.93 15.01
CA VAL A 435 2.46 -10.21 15.73
C VAL A 435 1.04 -10.77 15.73
N VAL A 436 0.92 -12.06 15.42
CA VAL A 436 -0.30 -12.86 15.54
C VAL A 436 -0.25 -13.60 16.87
N ARG A 437 -1.32 -13.50 17.65
CA ARG A 437 -1.48 -14.30 18.87
C ARG A 437 -2.85 -14.94 19.00
N THR A 438 -2.92 -16.01 19.77
CA THR A 438 -4.19 -16.61 20.20
C THR A 438 -4.91 -15.66 21.17
N LEU A 439 -6.06 -15.15 20.75
CA LEU A 439 -6.97 -14.36 21.60
C LEU A 439 -7.81 -15.27 22.52
N ALA A 440 -8.25 -16.42 22.00
CA ALA A 440 -9.05 -17.38 22.76
C ALA A 440 -8.98 -18.80 22.15
N GLY A 441 -9.13 -19.81 23.00
CA GLY A 441 -9.01 -21.23 22.65
C GLY A 441 -7.60 -21.75 22.85
N GLU A 442 -7.40 -23.03 22.56
CA GLU A 442 -6.08 -23.68 22.62
C GLU A 442 -5.80 -24.38 21.30
N PRO A 443 -4.73 -24.01 20.58
CA PRO A 443 -4.31 -24.77 19.41
C PRO A 443 -3.90 -26.18 19.86
N GLU A 444 -4.21 -27.19 19.03
CA GLU A 444 -3.67 -28.55 19.15
C GLU A 444 -4.35 -29.57 20.10
N VAL A 445 -5.43 -29.26 20.83
CA VAL A 445 -6.18 -30.31 21.58
C VAL A 445 -7.13 -31.12 20.68
N SER A 446 -6.61 -31.72 19.61
CA SER A 446 -7.33 -32.66 18.72
C SER A 446 -7.13 -34.14 19.09
N ALA A 447 -6.38 -34.47 20.15
CA ALA A 447 -6.38 -35.82 20.71
C ALA A 447 -7.80 -36.27 21.14
N ARG A 448 -8.67 -35.34 21.57
CA ARG A 448 -10.09 -35.60 21.89
C ARG A 448 -11.01 -35.64 20.67
N ALA A 449 -10.73 -34.86 19.62
CA ALA A 449 -11.43 -34.98 18.34
C ALA A 449 -11.16 -36.36 17.70
N ARG A 450 -9.92 -36.88 17.80
CA ARG A 450 -9.53 -38.24 17.38
C ARG A 450 -10.19 -39.36 18.20
N ALA A 451 -10.55 -39.11 19.46
CA ALA A 451 -11.33 -40.07 20.26
C ALA A 451 -12.79 -40.17 19.78
N ARG A 452 -13.35 -39.06 19.28
CA ARG A 452 -14.72 -38.97 18.76
C ARG A 452 -14.88 -39.66 17.40
N GLU A 453 -13.87 -39.59 16.54
CA GLU A 453 -13.84 -40.29 15.25
C GLU A 453 -13.69 -41.82 15.42
N ARG A 454 -12.85 -42.28 16.36
CA ARG A 454 -12.70 -43.72 16.69
C ARG A 454 -13.94 -44.34 17.34
N LEU A 455 -14.80 -43.54 17.99
CA LEU A 455 -16.10 -43.99 18.52
C LEU A 455 -17.18 -44.09 17.43
N LEU A 456 -17.02 -43.40 16.29
CA LEU A 456 -17.96 -43.42 15.16
C LEU A 456 -17.65 -44.55 14.15
N GLU A 457 -16.42 -45.08 14.13
CA GLU A 457 -16.04 -46.24 13.30
C GLU A 457 -16.45 -47.59 13.91
N GLY A 458 -17.00 -47.60 15.12
CA GLY A 458 -17.59 -48.78 15.71
C GLY A 458 -18.86 -48.42 16.44
N HIS A 459 -20.01 -48.62 15.79
CA HIS A 459 -21.31 -49.07 16.31
C HIS A 459 -22.41 -48.63 15.32
N GLU A 460 -22.83 -49.54 14.44
CA GLU A 460 -24.07 -49.38 13.67
C GLU A 460 -25.28 -49.53 14.60
N GLY A 461 -26.15 -48.52 14.61
CA GLY A 461 -27.53 -48.64 15.05
C GLY A 461 -27.85 -48.17 16.48
N ASN A 462 -28.12 -46.88 16.65
CA ASN A 462 -29.38 -46.42 17.24
C ASN A 462 -29.53 -44.90 17.11
N GLU A 463 -30.70 -44.44 16.65
CA GLU A 463 -31.12 -43.05 16.74
C GLU A 463 -31.35 -42.69 18.21
N ALA A 464 -30.38 -42.03 18.84
CA ALA A 464 -30.54 -41.39 20.14
C ALA A 464 -29.93 -39.99 20.10
N LEU A 465 -30.67 -39.01 20.62
CA LEU A 465 -30.25 -37.62 20.74
C LEU A 465 -28.81 -37.51 21.25
N GLU A 466 -28.00 -36.73 20.55
CA GLU A 466 -26.64 -36.36 20.96
C GLU A 466 -26.66 -35.78 22.39
N PRO A 467 -25.85 -36.27 23.34
CA PRO A 467 -25.57 -35.51 24.54
C PRO A 467 -24.62 -34.37 24.17
N GLU A 468 -25.04 -33.13 24.43
CA GLU A 468 -24.15 -31.97 24.36
C GLU A 468 -22.91 -32.21 25.25
N PRO A 469 -21.70 -31.82 24.82
CA PRO A 469 -20.51 -31.96 25.65
C PRO A 469 -20.71 -31.20 26.97
N PRO A 470 -20.29 -31.74 28.13
CA PRO A 470 -20.41 -31.05 29.40
C PRO A 470 -19.55 -29.77 29.38
N LEU A 471 -20.20 -28.61 29.54
CA LEU A 471 -19.55 -27.34 29.86
C LEU A 471 -18.89 -27.49 31.24
N GLY A 472 -17.55 -27.54 31.29
CA GLY A 472 -16.86 -27.75 32.57
C GLY A 472 -15.36 -28.09 32.54
N MET A 473 -14.75 -28.28 31.37
CA MET A 473 -13.31 -27.99 31.22
C MET A 473 -13.20 -26.58 30.63
N GLY A 474 -12.16 -25.80 30.97
CA GLY A 474 -11.98 -24.41 30.51
C GLY A 474 -12.34 -24.22 29.02
N PRO A 475 -12.84 -23.05 28.60
CA PRO A 475 -13.63 -22.96 27.39
C PRO A 475 -12.81 -23.20 26.11
N LEU A 476 -12.74 -24.47 25.69
CA LEU A 476 -12.33 -24.88 24.36
C LEU A 476 -13.33 -24.31 23.35
N LEU A 477 -12.83 -23.65 22.30
CA LEU A 477 -13.65 -23.26 21.17
C LEU A 477 -13.86 -24.46 20.24
N HIS A 478 -14.98 -24.47 19.51
CA HIS A 478 -15.29 -25.50 18.54
C HIS A 478 -15.68 -24.88 17.20
N ARG A 479 -14.70 -24.79 16.30
CA ARG A 479 -14.85 -24.23 14.94
C ARG A 479 -15.46 -22.83 14.94
N PRO A 480 -14.82 -21.84 15.59
CA PRO A 480 -15.29 -20.45 15.60
C PRO A 480 -15.49 -19.92 14.18
N ALA A 481 -16.45 -19.01 14.01
CA ALA A 481 -16.84 -18.44 12.71
C ALA A 481 -17.48 -17.07 12.87
N ALA A 482 -17.57 -16.34 11.74
CA ALA A 482 -18.30 -15.08 11.64
C ALA A 482 -17.97 -14.07 12.76
N PRO A 483 -16.69 -13.70 12.94
CA PRO A 483 -16.32 -12.69 13.92
C PRO A 483 -16.91 -11.33 13.52
N ALA A 484 -17.26 -10.52 14.51
CA ALA A 484 -17.69 -9.13 14.39
C ALA A 484 -17.17 -8.33 15.58
N ILE A 485 -16.77 -7.08 15.37
CA ILE A 485 -16.27 -6.20 16.44
C ILE A 485 -17.34 -5.15 16.74
N LEU A 486 -17.58 -4.92 18.02
CA LEU A 486 -18.49 -3.88 18.50
C LEU A 486 -17.93 -3.29 19.81
N GLY A 487 -17.55 -2.01 19.76
CA GLY A 487 -16.70 -1.43 20.82
C GLY A 487 -15.36 -2.16 20.89
N ASP A 488 -14.92 -2.45 22.11
CA ASP A 488 -13.66 -3.18 22.36
C ASP A 488 -13.86 -4.71 22.47
N ALA A 489 -15.08 -5.21 22.21
CA ALA A 489 -15.41 -6.62 22.29
C ALA A 489 -15.45 -7.28 20.91
N ALA A 490 -14.89 -8.49 20.82
CA ALA A 490 -14.99 -9.36 19.66
C ALA A 490 -16.11 -10.39 19.88
N TYR A 491 -17.15 -10.33 19.06
CA TYR A 491 -18.27 -11.28 19.04
C TYR A 491 -18.07 -12.31 17.93
N PHE A 492 -18.50 -13.55 18.17
CA PHE A 492 -18.32 -14.61 17.19
C PHE A 492 -19.27 -15.78 17.43
N GLY A 493 -19.50 -16.56 16.37
CA GLY A 493 -20.21 -17.83 16.45
C GLY A 493 -19.25 -18.97 16.82
N ASP A 494 -19.55 -19.70 17.88
CA ASP A 494 -18.85 -20.90 18.34
C ASP A 494 -19.75 -22.14 18.21
N ASP A 495 -19.19 -23.34 18.41
CA ASP A 495 -19.83 -24.63 18.13
C ASP A 495 -20.42 -24.69 16.71
N ASP A 496 -19.56 -24.44 15.71
CA ASP A 496 -19.96 -24.35 14.29
C ASP A 496 -21.02 -23.25 14.05
N GLY A 497 -20.90 -22.13 14.79
CA GLY A 497 -21.74 -20.95 14.69
C GLY A 497 -23.08 -21.01 15.43
N ARG A 498 -23.31 -22.00 16.30
CA ARG A 498 -24.59 -22.17 17.03
C ARG A 498 -24.68 -21.37 18.32
N VAL A 499 -23.54 -21.00 18.89
CA VAL A 499 -23.45 -20.29 20.17
C VAL A 499 -22.81 -18.94 19.93
N LEU A 500 -23.45 -17.86 20.36
CA LEU A 500 -22.84 -16.54 20.36
C LEU A 500 -21.98 -16.41 21.61
N ARG A 501 -20.69 -16.11 21.40
CA ARG A 501 -19.73 -15.78 22.45
C ARG A 501 -19.11 -14.41 22.18
N ARG A 502 -18.54 -13.80 23.21
CA ARG A 502 -17.69 -12.62 23.07
C ARG A 502 -16.38 -12.79 23.83
N VAL A 503 -15.33 -12.12 23.35
CA VAL A 503 -14.12 -11.85 24.12
C VAL A 503 -14.07 -10.36 24.42
N VAL A 504 -13.93 -10.02 25.71
CA VAL A 504 -13.77 -8.66 26.21
C VAL A 504 -12.78 -8.69 27.37
N ASP A 505 -11.80 -7.80 27.39
CA ASP A 505 -10.74 -7.75 28.42
C ASP A 505 -10.05 -9.11 28.66
N GLY A 506 -9.76 -9.85 27.58
CA GLY A 506 -9.18 -11.20 27.63
C GLY A 506 -10.09 -12.29 28.20
N ARG A 507 -11.33 -11.96 28.57
CA ARG A 507 -12.30 -12.90 29.14
C ARG A 507 -13.25 -13.40 28.06
N LEU A 508 -13.34 -14.72 27.96
CA LEU A 508 -14.29 -15.39 27.07
C LEU A 508 -15.64 -15.60 27.78
N GLU A 509 -16.71 -15.03 27.21
CA GLU A 509 -18.06 -15.10 27.75
C GLU A 509 -19.02 -15.79 26.78
N THR A 510 -19.85 -16.71 27.30
CA THR A 510 -20.95 -17.29 26.54
C THR A 510 -22.22 -16.49 26.77
N LEU A 511 -22.80 -15.96 25.69
CA LEU A 511 -23.94 -15.05 25.77
C LEU A 511 -25.28 -15.78 25.56
N LEU A 512 -25.42 -16.51 24.45
CA LEU A 512 -26.64 -17.24 24.14
C LEU A 512 -26.45 -18.31 23.07
N ARG A 513 -27.32 -19.32 23.07
CA ARG A 513 -27.48 -20.24 21.93
C ARG A 513 -28.43 -19.59 20.91
N LEU A 514 -28.01 -19.52 19.65
CA LEU A 514 -28.81 -18.87 18.61
C LEU A 514 -30.17 -19.59 18.46
N PRO A 515 -31.28 -18.84 18.37
CA PRO A 515 -32.61 -19.43 18.41
C PRO A 515 -32.87 -20.34 17.19
N GLY A 516 -33.60 -21.43 17.42
CA GLY A 516 -34.05 -22.32 16.35
C GLY A 516 -32.96 -23.16 15.67
N GLY A 517 -31.75 -23.23 16.22
CA GLY A 517 -30.64 -24.00 15.64
C GLY A 517 -29.97 -23.32 14.46
N VAL A 518 -30.08 -21.99 14.37
CA VAL A 518 -29.35 -21.17 13.40
C VAL A 518 -27.85 -21.34 13.62
N ARG A 519 -27.10 -21.52 12.53
CA ARG A 519 -25.63 -21.47 12.51
C ARG A 519 -25.20 -20.17 11.84
N ALA A 520 -24.63 -19.24 12.60
CA ALA A 520 -24.09 -17.99 12.07
C ALA A 520 -22.94 -18.30 11.11
N ARG A 521 -23.05 -17.80 9.87
CA ARG A 521 -22.01 -17.94 8.84
C ARG A 521 -21.38 -16.59 8.47
N SER A 522 -22.15 -15.52 8.64
CA SER A 522 -21.70 -14.14 8.49
C SER A 522 -22.39 -13.31 9.58
N MET A 523 -21.66 -12.36 10.15
CA MET A 523 -22.13 -11.48 11.21
C MET A 523 -21.60 -10.08 10.98
N LYS A 524 -22.44 -9.07 11.20
CA LYS A 524 -22.06 -7.66 11.09
C LYS A 524 -22.61 -6.88 12.28
N ALA A 525 -21.83 -5.94 12.79
CA ALA A 525 -22.24 -5.03 13.85
C ALA A 525 -22.78 -3.72 13.23
N HIS A 526 -23.87 -3.20 13.78
CA HIS A 526 -24.43 -1.91 13.39
C HIS A 526 -25.35 -1.38 14.50
N ASP A 527 -25.21 -0.11 14.86
CA ASP A 527 -26.08 0.60 15.84
C ASP A 527 -26.28 -0.20 17.15
N GLY A 528 -25.18 -0.64 17.77
CA GLY A 528 -25.23 -1.41 19.03
C GLY A 528 -25.79 -2.83 18.93
N ARG A 529 -26.07 -3.33 17.71
CA ARG A 529 -26.64 -4.66 17.46
C ARG A 529 -25.73 -5.53 16.61
N LEU A 530 -25.92 -6.84 16.72
CA LEU A 530 -25.34 -7.83 15.81
C LEU A 530 -26.39 -8.39 14.87
N PHE A 531 -26.08 -8.43 13.59
CA PHE A 531 -26.89 -9.04 12.55
C PHE A 531 -26.20 -10.31 12.09
N ALA A 532 -26.85 -11.47 12.23
CA ALA A 532 -26.27 -12.75 11.87
C ALA A 532 -27.09 -13.44 10.78
N LEU A 533 -26.45 -13.73 9.65
CA LEU A 533 -27.00 -14.56 8.59
C LEU A 533 -26.60 -16.01 8.85
N GLY A 534 -27.59 -16.90 8.91
CA GLY A 534 -27.35 -18.30 9.17
C GLY A 534 -28.37 -19.25 8.57
N SER A 535 -28.11 -20.55 8.71
CA SER A 535 -28.98 -21.60 8.21
C SER A 535 -29.63 -22.40 9.32
N ARG A 536 -30.88 -22.80 9.10
CA ARG A 536 -31.68 -23.73 9.90
C ARG A 536 -32.21 -24.85 8.99
N GLY A 537 -31.50 -25.98 8.93
CA GLY A 537 -31.81 -27.04 7.96
C GLY A 537 -31.69 -26.52 6.53
N GLN A 538 -32.79 -26.59 5.76
CA GLN A 538 -32.87 -26.07 4.39
C GLN A 538 -33.28 -24.58 4.29
N ARG A 539 -33.68 -23.94 5.41
CA ARG A 539 -34.06 -22.52 5.45
C ARG A 539 -32.90 -21.64 5.91
N GLN A 540 -32.87 -20.39 5.47
CA GLN A 540 -31.95 -19.37 5.95
C GLN A 540 -32.70 -18.28 6.72
N GLN A 541 -32.02 -17.68 7.70
CA GLN A 541 -32.57 -16.62 8.53
C GLN A 541 -31.52 -15.52 8.74
N LEU A 542 -31.98 -14.27 8.70
CA LEU A 542 -31.24 -13.13 9.22
C LEU A 542 -31.86 -12.73 10.56
N ILE A 543 -31.04 -12.72 11.60
CA ILE A 543 -31.45 -12.37 12.96
C ILE A 543 -30.70 -11.12 13.44
N ALA A 544 -31.40 -10.21 14.08
CA ALA A 544 -30.81 -9.11 14.83
C ALA A 544 -30.76 -9.48 16.31
N ILE A 545 -29.65 -9.14 16.97
CA ILE A 545 -29.36 -9.46 18.35
C ILE A 545 -28.98 -8.15 19.05
N GLU A 546 -29.77 -7.78 20.04
CA GLU A 546 -29.44 -6.68 20.96
C GLU A 546 -28.36 -7.17 21.92
N VAL A 547 -27.19 -6.53 21.91
CA VAL A 547 -26.11 -6.93 22.82
C VAL A 547 -26.08 -6.13 24.11
N GLU A 548 -26.68 -4.94 24.12
CA GLU A 548 -26.76 -4.10 25.32
C GLU A 548 -27.60 -4.81 26.40
N GLY A 549 -27.00 -4.99 27.57
CA GLY A 549 -27.64 -5.69 28.70
C GLY A 549 -27.70 -7.22 28.56
N LEU A 550 -27.02 -7.82 27.57
CA LEU A 550 -26.71 -9.26 27.63
C LEU A 550 -25.63 -9.49 28.69
N GLU A 551 -25.99 -10.23 29.73
CA GLU A 551 -25.06 -10.71 30.76
C GLU A 551 -24.52 -12.09 30.36
N ALA A 552 -23.29 -12.40 30.76
CA ALA A 552 -22.72 -13.71 30.59
C ALA A 552 -23.62 -14.76 31.27
N LEU A 553 -23.84 -15.88 30.59
CA LEU A 553 -24.55 -17.00 31.20
C LEU A 553 -23.71 -17.54 32.36
N GLU A 554 -24.24 -17.47 33.58
CA GLU A 554 -23.70 -18.17 34.75
C GLU A 554 -23.43 -19.64 34.37
N PRO A 555 -22.30 -20.26 34.80
CA PRO A 555 -22.05 -21.67 34.55
C PRO A 555 -23.16 -22.48 35.23
N ALA A 556 -24.17 -22.90 34.47
CA ALA A 556 -25.28 -23.66 35.01
C ALA A 556 -24.76 -24.99 35.56
N ALA A 557 -25.05 -25.28 36.84
CA ALA A 557 -24.77 -26.57 37.47
C ALA A 557 -25.50 -27.76 36.81
N ASP A 558 -26.39 -27.50 35.85
CA ASP A 558 -27.16 -28.48 35.10
C ASP A 558 -27.17 -28.11 33.60
N ALA A 559 -26.45 -28.89 32.79
CA ALA A 559 -26.29 -28.70 31.35
C ALA A 559 -27.62 -28.82 30.55
N SER A 560 -28.72 -29.21 31.20
CA SER A 560 -30.05 -29.30 30.60
C SER A 560 -30.91 -28.04 30.74
N ALA A 561 -30.46 -27.05 31.52
CA ALA A 561 -31.17 -25.80 31.71
C ALA A 561 -31.16 -24.96 30.43
N LYS A 562 -32.27 -24.97 29.68
CA LYS A 562 -32.51 -24.05 28.57
C LYS A 562 -32.54 -22.62 29.10
N VAL A 563 -31.41 -21.93 29.12
CA VAL A 563 -31.39 -20.51 29.47
C VAL A 563 -32.11 -19.76 28.36
N ARG A 564 -33.28 -19.24 28.70
CA ARG A 564 -34.07 -18.42 27.78
C ARG A 564 -33.46 -17.02 27.82
N PRO A 565 -33.00 -16.46 26.69
CA PRO A 565 -32.56 -15.07 26.64
C PRO A 565 -33.68 -14.15 27.12
N ARG A 566 -33.32 -12.91 27.53
CA ARG A 566 -34.32 -11.88 27.86
C ARG A 566 -35.37 -11.82 26.72
N PRO A 567 -36.67 -11.90 27.01
CA PRO A 567 -37.70 -11.82 25.97
C PRO A 567 -37.49 -10.57 25.11
N GLY A 568 -37.30 -10.75 23.80
CA GLY A 568 -37.08 -9.65 22.85
C GLY A 568 -35.63 -9.35 22.48
N ALA A 569 -34.62 -9.96 23.11
CA ALA A 569 -33.20 -9.71 22.80
C ALA A 569 -32.76 -10.21 21.40
N THR A 570 -33.54 -11.08 20.77
CA THR A 570 -33.29 -11.56 19.41
C THR A 570 -34.56 -11.43 18.57
N GLN A 571 -34.41 -10.84 17.39
CA GLN A 571 -35.49 -10.65 16.42
C GLN A 571 -35.13 -11.34 15.11
N VAL A 572 -36.03 -12.17 14.58
CA VAL A 572 -35.89 -12.71 13.22
C VAL A 572 -36.41 -11.65 12.25
N LEU A 573 -35.51 -11.00 11.52
CA LEU A 573 -35.87 -9.97 10.55
C LEU A 573 -36.38 -10.60 9.25
N LEU A 574 -35.69 -11.65 8.79
CA LEU A 574 -35.96 -12.28 7.51
C LEU A 574 -35.84 -13.79 7.60
N GLN A 575 -36.68 -14.50 6.84
CA GLN A 575 -36.53 -15.91 6.51
C GLN A 575 -36.60 -16.14 5.01
N THR A 576 -35.91 -17.18 4.55
CA THR A 576 -36.03 -17.66 3.17
C THR A 576 -35.86 -19.17 3.09
N ASP A 577 -36.36 -19.78 2.01
CA ASP A 577 -36.20 -21.18 1.67
C ASP A 577 -35.27 -21.36 0.45
N SER A 578 -35.22 -22.57 -0.10
CA SER A 578 -34.36 -22.89 -1.24
C SER A 578 -34.77 -22.22 -2.56
N SER A 579 -35.94 -21.59 -2.64
CA SER A 579 -36.39 -20.88 -3.84
C SER A 579 -35.80 -19.48 -3.99
N ALA A 580 -35.41 -18.83 -2.89
CA ALA A 580 -34.74 -17.53 -2.88
C ALA A 580 -33.57 -17.51 -1.88
N PRO A 581 -32.55 -18.36 -2.06
CA PRO A 581 -31.46 -18.49 -1.09
C PRO A 581 -30.55 -17.26 -1.10
N LEU A 582 -30.15 -16.80 0.09
CA LEU A 582 -29.19 -15.72 0.30
C LEU A 582 -27.76 -16.25 0.36
N SER A 583 -26.82 -15.45 -0.13
CA SER A 583 -25.38 -15.69 0.01
C SER A 583 -24.70 -14.70 0.95
N ALA A 584 -25.07 -13.41 0.89
CA ALA A 584 -24.46 -12.34 1.67
C ALA A 584 -25.47 -11.23 2.00
N PHE A 585 -25.09 -10.34 2.91
CA PHE A 585 -25.86 -9.14 3.24
C PHE A 585 -24.92 -7.99 3.63
N ALA A 586 -25.39 -6.75 3.60
CA ALA A 586 -24.68 -5.58 4.13
C ALA A 586 -25.68 -4.60 4.77
N LEU A 587 -25.19 -3.68 5.61
CA LEU A 587 -25.98 -2.60 6.20
C LEU A 587 -25.37 -1.24 5.84
N SER A 588 -26.21 -0.27 5.47
CA SER A 588 -25.79 1.14 5.39
C SER A 588 -25.73 1.79 6.78
N PRO A 589 -25.09 2.96 6.93
CA PRO A 589 -25.15 3.78 8.14
C PRO A 589 -26.58 4.16 8.55
N THR A 590 -27.51 4.27 7.60
CA THR A 590 -28.93 4.53 7.86
C THR A 590 -29.69 3.28 8.32
N GLY A 591 -29.07 2.10 8.30
CA GLY A 591 -29.68 0.83 8.66
C GLY A 591 -30.52 0.17 7.56
N ASP A 592 -30.34 0.58 6.30
CA ASP A 592 -30.90 -0.13 5.16
C ASP A 592 -30.16 -1.46 4.98
N LEU A 593 -30.91 -2.51 4.67
CA LEU A 593 -30.38 -3.85 4.54
C LEU A 593 -30.25 -4.22 3.06
N TYR A 594 -29.02 -4.52 2.63
CA TYR A 594 -28.74 -5.03 1.30
C TYR A 594 -28.59 -6.54 1.34
N LEU A 595 -29.23 -7.25 0.41
CA LEU A 595 -29.37 -8.70 0.41
C LEU A 595 -28.94 -9.26 -0.94
N ALA A 596 -27.90 -10.10 -0.95
CA ALA A 596 -27.49 -10.83 -2.16
C ALA A 596 -28.13 -12.22 -2.21
N GLY A 597 -28.86 -12.49 -3.29
CA GLY A 597 -29.30 -13.83 -3.65
C GLY A 597 -28.15 -14.66 -4.23
N LYS A 598 -28.26 -15.99 -4.15
CA LYS A 598 -27.30 -16.90 -4.83
C LYS A 598 -27.34 -16.81 -6.35
N ASP A 599 -28.40 -16.22 -6.90
CA ASP A 599 -28.55 -15.89 -8.32
C ASP A 599 -27.86 -14.56 -8.70
N GLY A 600 -27.18 -13.91 -7.74
CA GLY A 600 -26.44 -12.66 -7.93
C GLY A 600 -27.31 -11.41 -7.94
N ARG A 601 -28.64 -11.52 -7.78
CA ARG A 601 -29.51 -10.35 -7.59
C ARG A 601 -29.23 -9.68 -6.24
N ILE A 602 -29.24 -8.34 -6.21
CA ILE A 602 -29.08 -7.56 -4.99
C ILE A 602 -30.36 -6.77 -4.74
N TRP A 603 -30.90 -6.91 -3.53
CA TRP A 603 -32.11 -6.25 -3.07
C TRP A 603 -31.78 -5.29 -1.92
N ARG A 604 -32.51 -4.19 -1.83
CA ARG A 604 -32.52 -3.28 -0.68
C ARG A 604 -33.84 -3.44 0.07
N LEU A 605 -33.75 -3.53 1.38
CA LEU A 605 -34.86 -3.44 2.30
C LEU A 605 -34.65 -2.17 3.15
N PRO A 606 -35.42 -1.10 2.91
CA PRO A 606 -35.27 0.14 3.66
C PRO A 606 -35.50 -0.06 5.16
N GLN A 607 -34.77 0.68 6.00
CA GLN A 607 -34.84 0.56 7.46
C GLN A 607 -36.28 0.65 8.00
N GLY A 608 -37.10 1.55 7.44
CA GLY A 608 -38.51 1.72 7.83
C GLY A 608 -39.40 0.50 7.60
N ALA A 609 -39.06 -0.33 6.61
CA ALA A 609 -39.78 -1.57 6.29
C ALA A 609 -39.28 -2.78 7.11
N SER A 610 -38.11 -2.68 7.76
CA SER A 610 -37.48 -3.80 8.47
C SER A 610 -37.94 -3.97 9.93
N ARG A 611 -38.70 -3.01 10.49
CA ARG A 611 -38.88 -2.87 11.95
C ARG A 611 -40.15 -3.49 12.56
N THR A 612 -41.15 -3.92 11.80
CA THR A 612 -42.45 -4.32 12.40
C THR A 612 -42.85 -5.78 12.23
N GLU A 613 -42.51 -6.45 11.12
CA GLU A 613 -42.89 -7.86 10.88
C GLU A 613 -41.76 -8.66 10.23
N ARG A 614 -41.73 -9.97 10.50
CA ARG A 614 -40.77 -10.90 9.91
C ARG A 614 -41.02 -11.04 8.40
N LEU A 615 -40.03 -10.71 7.58
CA LEU A 615 -40.12 -10.82 6.13
C LEU A 615 -39.92 -12.27 5.65
N ASP A 616 -40.82 -12.77 4.81
CA ASP A 616 -40.58 -13.94 3.96
C ASP A 616 -40.03 -13.47 2.61
N LEU A 617 -38.72 -13.65 2.41
CA LEU A 617 -38.03 -13.16 1.22
C LEU A 617 -38.58 -13.77 -0.07
N ALA A 618 -38.85 -15.08 -0.06
CA ALA A 618 -39.34 -15.77 -1.25
C ALA A 618 -40.73 -15.27 -1.65
N ALA A 619 -41.58 -14.95 -0.66
CA ALA A 619 -42.88 -14.33 -0.91
C ALA A 619 -42.74 -12.90 -1.45
N ALA A 620 -41.84 -12.09 -0.88
CA ALA A 620 -41.62 -10.72 -1.31
C ALA A 620 -41.02 -10.62 -2.73
N VAL A 621 -40.12 -11.53 -3.10
CA VAL A 621 -39.59 -11.65 -4.47
C VAL A 621 -40.71 -12.02 -5.46
N ARG A 622 -41.56 -13.01 -5.13
CA ARG A 622 -42.71 -13.36 -5.98
C ARG A 622 -43.72 -12.23 -6.12
N ALA A 623 -43.94 -11.45 -5.07
CA ALA A 623 -44.82 -10.27 -5.13
C ALA A 623 -44.23 -9.22 -6.07
N PHE A 624 -42.93 -8.93 -5.95
CA PHE A 624 -42.22 -8.02 -6.86
C PHE A 624 -42.30 -8.49 -8.32
N GLU A 625 -42.01 -9.76 -8.59
CA GLU A 625 -42.07 -10.35 -9.95
C GLU A 625 -43.49 -10.34 -10.54
N ALA A 626 -44.53 -10.29 -9.70
CA ALA A 626 -45.92 -10.18 -10.11
C ALA A 626 -46.41 -8.72 -10.20
N GLU A 627 -45.51 -7.74 -10.13
CA GLU A 627 -45.81 -6.30 -10.10
C GLU A 627 -46.78 -5.91 -8.96
N LEU A 628 -46.73 -6.64 -7.85
CA LEU A 628 -47.49 -6.36 -6.63
C LEU A 628 -46.63 -5.54 -5.65
N ALA A 629 -47.29 -4.89 -4.69
CA ALA A 629 -46.60 -4.15 -3.63
C ALA A 629 -45.63 -5.08 -2.87
N SER A 630 -44.35 -4.72 -2.87
CA SER A 630 -43.27 -5.44 -2.19
C SER A 630 -42.46 -4.45 -1.36
N PRO A 631 -42.01 -4.83 -0.15
CA PRO A 631 -41.11 -3.99 0.64
C PRO A 631 -39.66 -4.01 0.13
N LEU A 632 -39.36 -4.82 -0.89
CA LEU A 632 -38.03 -4.93 -1.49
C LEU A 632 -37.89 -3.99 -2.68
N GLU A 633 -36.75 -3.34 -2.75
CA GLU A 633 -36.28 -2.58 -3.90
C GLU A 633 -35.20 -3.39 -4.62
N LEU A 634 -35.35 -3.64 -5.91
CA LEU A 634 -34.32 -4.30 -6.71
C LEU A 634 -33.22 -3.29 -7.04
N VAL A 635 -32.01 -3.52 -6.52
CA VAL A 635 -30.84 -2.66 -6.75
C VAL A 635 -30.05 -3.17 -7.96
N TYR A 636 -29.94 -4.48 -8.11
CA TYR A 636 -29.18 -5.10 -9.18
C TYR A 636 -29.87 -6.37 -9.68
N ALA A 637 -30.30 -6.33 -10.93
CA ALA A 637 -31.09 -7.40 -11.55
C ALA A 637 -30.26 -8.60 -12.03
N ASN A 638 -28.94 -8.42 -12.21
CA ASN A 638 -28.00 -9.45 -12.69
C ASN A 638 -28.39 -10.10 -14.03
N THR A 639 -28.93 -9.32 -14.97
CA THR A 639 -29.51 -9.79 -16.24
C THR A 639 -28.46 -10.02 -17.34
N ALA A 640 -27.26 -9.47 -17.19
CA ALA A 640 -26.20 -9.63 -18.18
C ALA A 640 -25.71 -11.07 -18.30
N ASP A 641 -25.08 -11.40 -19.42
CA ASP A 641 -24.47 -12.71 -19.68
C ASP A 641 -22.94 -12.72 -19.46
N ARG A 642 -22.32 -11.55 -19.24
CA ARG A 642 -20.85 -11.37 -19.21
C ARG A 642 -20.34 -10.99 -17.84
N VAL A 643 -19.45 -11.81 -17.29
CA VAL A 643 -18.75 -11.49 -16.03
C VAL A 643 -17.71 -10.37 -16.20
N PHE A 644 -17.09 -10.31 -17.38
CA PHE A 644 -16.21 -9.23 -17.81
C PHE A 644 -16.61 -8.74 -19.19
N PRO A 645 -17.16 -7.53 -19.32
CA PRO A 645 -17.54 -6.97 -20.61
C PRO A 645 -16.28 -6.56 -21.39
N GLN A 646 -15.72 -7.47 -22.19
CA GLN A 646 -14.63 -7.13 -23.11
C GLN A 646 -15.19 -6.58 -24.43
N ILE A 647 -15.86 -5.45 -24.33
CA ILE A 647 -16.39 -4.73 -25.49
C ILE A 647 -15.29 -3.80 -26.00
N LYS A 648 -15.04 -3.81 -27.31
CA LYS A 648 -14.02 -2.94 -27.93
C LYS A 648 -14.36 -1.47 -27.62
N GLY A 649 -13.39 -0.69 -27.17
CA GLY A 649 -13.57 0.74 -26.88
C GLY A 649 -14.38 1.03 -25.61
N LYS A 650 -14.70 0.03 -24.78
CA LYS A 650 -15.33 0.24 -23.47
C LYS A 650 -14.38 -0.19 -22.34
N HIS A 651 -14.37 0.63 -21.30
CA HIS A 651 -13.56 0.47 -20.10
C HIS A 651 -14.41 0.73 -18.87
N PHE A 652 -13.93 0.33 -17.71
CA PHE A 652 -14.51 0.66 -16.42
C PHE A 652 -14.70 2.18 -16.25
N PRO A 653 -15.69 2.62 -15.45
CA PRO A 653 -16.83 1.85 -14.97
C PRO A 653 -17.74 1.29 -16.08
N PHE A 654 -18.41 0.17 -15.80
CA PHE A 654 -19.44 -0.42 -16.65
C PHE A 654 -20.84 -0.21 -16.06
N SER A 655 -21.88 -0.18 -16.89
CA SER A 655 -23.25 -0.19 -16.38
C SER A 655 -23.57 -1.53 -15.70
N VAL A 656 -24.45 -1.49 -14.71
CA VAL A 656 -25.00 -2.70 -14.06
C VAL A 656 -25.56 -3.73 -15.04
N ASP A 657 -26.11 -3.28 -16.18
CA ASP A 657 -26.71 -4.16 -17.19
C ASP A 657 -25.67 -4.86 -18.08
N GLU A 658 -24.38 -4.51 -17.96
CA GLU A 658 -23.31 -5.10 -18.77
C GLU A 658 -22.55 -6.20 -18.03
N VAL A 659 -22.57 -6.20 -16.71
CA VAL A 659 -21.81 -7.11 -15.85
C VAL A 659 -22.75 -8.19 -15.30
N HIS A 660 -22.24 -9.42 -15.19
CA HIS A 660 -22.91 -10.56 -14.55
C HIS A 660 -22.13 -11.02 -13.32
N LEU A 661 -22.78 -11.05 -12.16
CA LEU A 661 -22.24 -11.60 -10.92
C LEU A 661 -22.58 -13.09 -10.84
N SER A 662 -21.58 -13.95 -11.06
CA SER A 662 -21.78 -15.41 -11.09
C SER A 662 -22.16 -15.98 -9.72
N GLN A 663 -21.51 -15.52 -8.65
CA GLN A 663 -21.82 -15.92 -7.29
C GLN A 663 -21.30 -14.86 -6.31
N VAL A 664 -22.19 -14.03 -5.76
CA VAL A 664 -21.83 -13.10 -4.69
C VAL A 664 -21.53 -13.89 -3.41
N VAL A 665 -20.35 -13.65 -2.81
CA VAL A 665 -19.89 -14.31 -1.58
C VAL A 665 -20.01 -13.42 -0.37
N GLU A 666 -19.71 -12.13 -0.53
CA GLU A 666 -19.70 -11.17 0.56
C GLU A 666 -20.08 -9.78 0.03
N LEU A 667 -20.71 -8.99 0.90
CA LEU A 667 -21.11 -7.61 0.65
C LEU A 667 -20.65 -6.72 1.80
N ILE A 668 -20.08 -5.56 1.48
CA ILE A 668 -19.76 -4.52 2.44
C ILE A 668 -20.30 -3.19 1.91
N TYR A 669 -20.95 -2.41 2.77
CA TYR A 669 -21.31 -1.04 2.43
C TYR A 669 -20.11 -0.13 2.67
N VAL A 670 -19.73 0.66 1.67
CA VAL A 670 -18.61 1.59 1.75
C VAL A 670 -19.17 2.98 1.99
N GLU A 671 -19.27 3.36 3.27
CA GLU A 671 -19.88 4.62 3.72
C GLU A 671 -19.30 5.84 3.01
N ARG A 672 -17.97 5.88 2.90
CA ARG A 672 -17.20 6.94 2.24
C ARG A 672 -17.70 7.33 0.84
N TYR A 673 -18.24 6.37 0.10
CA TYR A 673 -18.64 6.53 -1.31
C TYR A 673 -20.12 6.25 -1.55
N GLY A 674 -20.87 5.81 -0.54
CA GLY A 674 -22.31 5.58 -0.63
C GLY A 674 -22.71 4.33 -1.43
N GLY A 675 -21.83 3.33 -1.57
CA GLY A 675 -22.07 2.17 -2.42
C GLY A 675 -21.70 0.81 -1.82
N LEU A 676 -21.75 -0.24 -2.64
CA LEU A 676 -21.50 -1.61 -2.20
C LEU A 676 -20.19 -2.15 -2.77
N LEU A 677 -19.29 -2.60 -1.89
CA LEU A 677 -18.19 -3.48 -2.24
C LEU A 677 -18.70 -4.92 -2.30
N ILE A 678 -18.51 -5.54 -3.45
CA ILE A 678 -19.01 -6.87 -3.80
C ILE A 678 -17.82 -7.78 -4.01
N GLN A 679 -17.81 -8.90 -3.29
CA GLN A 679 -16.93 -10.03 -3.59
C GLN A 679 -17.72 -11.07 -4.39
N ASP A 680 -17.40 -11.26 -5.66
CA ASP A 680 -18.05 -12.27 -6.50
C ASP A 680 -17.08 -13.35 -6.97
N ARG A 681 -17.52 -14.62 -6.94
CA ARG A 681 -16.75 -15.76 -7.45
C ARG A 681 -17.09 -16.03 -8.90
N THR A 682 -16.04 -16.20 -9.71
CA THR A 682 -16.15 -16.59 -11.12
C THR A 682 -15.48 -17.94 -11.34
N PRO A 683 -16.15 -19.06 -11.05
CA PRO A 683 -15.57 -20.37 -11.30
C PRO A 683 -15.42 -20.60 -12.81
N HIS A 684 -14.21 -20.94 -13.27
CA HIS A 684 -14.01 -21.37 -14.66
C HIS A 684 -14.85 -22.61 -14.98
N ARG A 685 -15.59 -22.54 -16.09
CA ARG A 685 -16.49 -23.62 -16.55
C ARG A 685 -15.74 -24.92 -16.95
N GLN A 686 -14.42 -24.88 -17.15
CA GLN A 686 -13.60 -26.03 -17.55
C GLN A 686 -12.46 -26.28 -16.56
N LYS A 687 -12.19 -27.56 -16.23
CA LYS A 687 -10.99 -27.96 -15.49
C LYS A 687 -9.75 -27.68 -16.35
N GLY A 688 -8.67 -27.17 -15.74
CA GLY A 688 -7.42 -26.91 -16.46
C GLY A 688 -6.78 -28.18 -17.01
N LYS A 689 -5.93 -28.03 -18.03
CA LYS A 689 -5.28 -29.12 -18.80
C LYS A 689 -4.46 -30.09 -17.93
N TYR A 690 -4.12 -29.69 -16.70
CA TYR A 690 -3.28 -30.45 -15.76
C TYR A 690 -4.02 -30.84 -14.48
N ALA A 691 -5.35 -30.92 -14.48
CA ALA A 691 -6.19 -30.99 -13.27
C ALA A 691 -6.01 -29.79 -12.29
N ASN A 692 -5.10 -28.88 -12.60
CA ASN A 692 -4.97 -27.60 -11.91
C ASN A 692 -6.23 -26.76 -12.17
N PRO A 693 -6.88 -26.24 -11.12
CA PRO A 693 -7.94 -25.25 -11.29
C PRO A 693 -7.34 -24.01 -11.98
N ILE A 694 -7.93 -23.61 -13.11
CA ILE A 694 -7.65 -22.31 -13.75
C ILE A 694 -8.08 -21.25 -12.73
N THR A 695 -7.23 -20.29 -12.37
CA THR A 695 -7.56 -19.32 -11.31
C THR A 695 -7.98 -17.97 -11.90
N GLU A 696 -9.28 -17.81 -12.03
CA GLU A 696 -9.99 -16.68 -11.45
C GLU A 696 -10.91 -17.31 -10.42
N ARG A 697 -10.84 -16.88 -9.15
CA ARG A 697 -11.75 -17.41 -8.12
C ARG A 697 -12.63 -16.33 -7.52
N VAL A 698 -12.15 -15.09 -7.42
CA VAL A 698 -12.87 -13.98 -6.77
C VAL A 698 -12.55 -12.67 -7.49
N HIS A 699 -13.52 -11.78 -7.67
CA HIS A 699 -13.32 -10.38 -8.05
C HIS A 699 -13.90 -9.47 -6.98
N LEU A 700 -13.33 -8.26 -6.93
CA LEU A 700 -13.78 -7.19 -6.05
C LEU A 700 -14.29 -6.04 -6.90
N ARG A 701 -15.53 -5.66 -6.67
CA ARG A 701 -16.24 -4.66 -7.47
C ARG A 701 -16.97 -3.69 -6.57
N TYR A 702 -16.90 -2.42 -6.89
CA TYR A 702 -17.66 -1.38 -6.23
C TYR A 702 -18.86 -0.99 -7.09
N LEU A 703 -20.07 -1.14 -6.55
CA LEU A 703 -21.31 -0.68 -7.16
C LEU A 703 -21.66 0.70 -6.61
N ASP A 704 -21.59 1.71 -7.46
CA ASP A 704 -22.16 3.04 -7.22
C ASP A 704 -23.69 2.93 -7.28
N LEU A 705 -24.33 3.09 -6.14
CA LEU A 705 -25.79 2.98 -5.99
C LEU A 705 -26.55 4.14 -6.63
N ASP A 706 -25.90 5.29 -6.80
CA ASP A 706 -26.53 6.47 -7.39
C ASP A 706 -26.57 6.37 -8.92
N GLU A 707 -25.44 5.99 -9.54
CA GLU A 707 -25.34 5.92 -11.00
C GLU A 707 -25.75 4.57 -11.59
N GLY A 708 -25.72 3.50 -10.80
CA GLY A 708 -25.81 2.14 -11.33
C GLY A 708 -24.57 1.78 -12.16
N LEU A 709 -23.39 2.19 -11.67
CA LEU A 709 -22.11 1.94 -12.30
C LEU A 709 -21.26 1.00 -11.44
N ILE A 710 -20.56 0.08 -12.09
CA ILE A 710 -19.66 -0.87 -11.46
C ILE A 710 -18.22 -0.46 -11.75
N TYR A 711 -17.48 -0.16 -10.70
CA TYR A 711 -16.05 0.11 -10.69
C TYR A 711 -15.29 -1.12 -10.20
N PRO A 712 -14.03 -1.29 -10.61
CA PRO A 712 -13.16 -2.29 -10.01
C PRO A 712 -12.65 -1.78 -8.65
N TRP A 713 -12.34 -2.67 -7.72
CA TRP A 713 -11.66 -2.30 -6.47
C TRP A 713 -10.24 -2.85 -6.48
N LEU A 714 -9.25 -1.97 -6.69
CA LEU A 714 -7.87 -2.37 -6.95
C LEU A 714 -6.86 -1.30 -6.59
N GLU A 715 -5.59 -1.67 -6.59
CA GLU A 715 -4.46 -0.77 -6.40
C GLU A 715 -3.58 -0.74 -7.66
N PRO A 716 -2.99 0.41 -8.02
CA PRO A 716 -2.05 0.53 -9.13
C PRO A 716 -0.72 -0.15 -8.79
N ARG A 717 -0.62 -1.47 -9.03
CA ARG A 717 0.64 -2.20 -8.84
C ARG A 717 1.37 -2.44 -10.15
N VAL A 718 2.70 -2.45 -10.06
CA VAL A 718 3.59 -3.00 -11.09
C VAL A 718 3.45 -4.53 -11.06
N ALA A 719 2.42 -5.08 -11.71
CA ALA A 719 2.15 -6.52 -11.70
C ALA A 719 2.39 -7.12 -13.08
N ALA A 720 3.59 -7.68 -13.29
CA ALA A 720 4.00 -8.28 -14.56
C ALA A 720 3.42 -9.69 -14.84
N THR A 721 2.62 -10.26 -13.92
CA THR A 721 2.41 -11.71 -13.94
C THR A 721 1.06 -12.24 -13.47
N GLY A 722 0.18 -11.40 -12.92
CA GLY A 722 -1.18 -11.81 -12.56
C GLY A 722 -1.99 -12.32 -13.77
N TYR A 723 -1.63 -11.87 -14.97
CA TYR A 723 -2.26 -12.23 -16.24
C TYR A 723 -1.71 -13.53 -16.87
N TYR A 724 -0.50 -13.98 -16.50
CA TYR A 724 0.24 -15.05 -17.20
C TYR A 724 0.51 -16.30 -16.38
N HIS A 725 0.44 -16.23 -15.05
CA HIS A 725 0.50 -17.42 -14.23
C HIS A 725 -0.84 -18.14 -14.34
N HIS A 726 -0.95 -19.15 -15.21
CA HIS A 726 -1.71 -20.41 -15.06
C HIS A 726 -1.91 -21.14 -16.41
N ASN A 727 -0.85 -21.76 -16.97
CA ASN A 727 -0.82 -22.86 -17.97
C ASN A 727 -1.81 -22.89 -19.17
N LYS A 728 -2.56 -21.82 -19.43
CA LYS A 728 -3.37 -21.53 -20.61
C LYS A 728 -3.57 -20.02 -20.66
N GLY A 729 -3.41 -19.40 -21.83
CA GLY A 729 -3.78 -18.00 -22.01
C GLY A 729 -5.26 -17.81 -21.65
N THR A 730 -5.54 -16.90 -20.72
CA THR A 730 -6.90 -16.41 -20.51
C THR A 730 -7.21 -15.44 -21.65
N LEU A 731 -8.43 -15.45 -22.16
CA LEU A 731 -8.90 -14.41 -23.07
C LEU A 731 -9.35 -13.17 -22.29
N GLY A 732 -9.01 -13.00 -21.00
CA GLY A 732 -9.57 -11.98 -20.12
C GLY A 732 -8.86 -11.75 -18.79
N TYR A 733 -9.37 -10.77 -18.05
CA TYR A 733 -8.82 -10.24 -16.79
C TYR A 733 -8.76 -11.29 -15.69
N SER A 734 -7.54 -11.66 -15.30
CA SER A 734 -7.29 -12.54 -14.15
C SER A 734 -7.28 -11.76 -12.85
N SER A 735 -8.00 -12.24 -11.84
CA SER A 735 -7.97 -11.65 -10.51
C SER A 735 -6.76 -12.12 -9.72
N ALA A 736 -6.09 -11.18 -9.04
CA ALA A 736 -5.03 -11.49 -8.08
C ALA A 736 -5.55 -12.10 -6.76
N PHE A 737 -6.88 -12.13 -6.55
CA PHE A 737 -7.49 -12.61 -5.31
C PHE A 737 -7.83 -14.11 -5.39
N HIS A 738 -7.31 -14.86 -4.42
CA HIS A 738 -7.77 -16.22 -4.14
C HIS A 738 -9.10 -16.20 -3.38
N GLU A 739 -9.79 -17.33 -3.30
CA GLU A 739 -10.97 -17.44 -2.42
C GLU A 739 -10.60 -17.11 -0.97
N GLY A 740 -11.42 -16.30 -0.31
CA GLY A 740 -11.09 -15.73 0.98
C GLY A 740 -12.23 -14.92 1.57
N PHE A 741 -11.91 -14.20 2.64
CA PHE A 741 -12.82 -13.35 3.38
C PHE A 741 -12.31 -11.91 3.32
N MET A 742 -13.22 -10.95 3.19
CA MET A 742 -12.89 -9.52 3.24
C MET A 742 -13.48 -8.84 4.46
N ALA A 743 -12.72 -7.91 5.03
CA ALA A 743 -13.17 -6.92 6.00
C ALA A 743 -12.66 -5.54 5.57
N LEU A 744 -13.44 -4.50 5.82
CA LEU A 744 -13.10 -3.13 5.43
C LEU A 744 -13.01 -2.27 6.68
N ASP A 745 -11.94 -1.50 6.80
CA ASP A 745 -11.88 -0.42 7.79
C ASP A 745 -12.73 0.76 7.29
N PRO A 746 -13.81 1.14 7.99
CA PRO A 746 -14.71 2.20 7.52
C PRO A 746 -14.05 3.58 7.47
N SER A 747 -13.04 3.86 8.30
CA SER A 747 -12.41 5.20 8.33
C SER A 747 -11.48 5.40 7.14
N SER A 748 -10.57 4.45 6.88
CA SER A 748 -9.56 4.52 5.81
C SER A 748 -10.02 3.95 4.46
N ALA A 749 -11.12 3.17 4.45
CA ALA A 749 -11.51 2.29 3.36
C ALA A 749 -10.42 1.25 2.99
N SER A 750 -9.51 0.93 3.91
CA SER A 750 -8.53 -0.14 3.70
C SER A 750 -9.21 -1.51 3.76
N LEU A 751 -8.92 -2.34 2.78
CA LEU A 751 -9.42 -3.70 2.66
C LEU A 751 -8.44 -4.70 3.27
N TYR A 752 -8.92 -5.50 4.21
CA TYR A 752 -8.22 -6.65 4.77
C TYR A 752 -8.77 -7.93 4.12
N TYR A 753 -7.91 -8.68 3.45
CA TYR A 753 -8.28 -9.87 2.69
C TYR A 753 -7.52 -11.11 3.14
N LEU A 754 -8.22 -12.07 3.72
CA LEU A 754 -7.66 -13.33 4.21
C LEU A 754 -7.99 -14.48 3.25
N GLU A 755 -6.96 -15.10 2.66
CA GLU A 755 -7.14 -16.27 1.80
C GLU A 755 -7.60 -17.49 2.61
N SER A 756 -8.55 -18.28 2.10
CA SER A 756 -9.11 -19.42 2.83
C SER A 756 -8.23 -20.68 2.79
N GLY A 757 -7.41 -20.82 1.74
CA GLY A 757 -6.55 -21.98 1.51
C GLY A 757 -5.07 -21.75 1.80
N ARG A 758 -4.70 -20.57 2.30
CA ARG A 758 -3.32 -20.18 2.63
C ARG A 758 -3.32 -19.31 3.87
N SER A 759 -2.22 -19.31 4.61
CA SER A 759 -2.02 -18.38 5.72
C SER A 759 -1.56 -17.02 5.18
N ARG A 760 -2.43 -16.36 4.41
CA ARG A 760 -2.11 -15.09 3.76
C ARG A 760 -3.20 -14.05 4.04
N LEU A 761 -2.82 -13.00 4.77
CA LEU A 761 -3.63 -11.83 5.05
C LEU A 761 -2.99 -10.61 4.38
N VAL A 762 -3.72 -9.99 3.46
CA VAL A 762 -3.28 -8.80 2.72
C VAL A 762 -4.08 -7.61 3.21
N ARG A 763 -3.40 -6.49 3.48
CA ARG A 763 -4.01 -5.16 3.59
C ARG A 763 -3.82 -4.45 2.25
N MET A 764 -4.88 -3.92 1.69
CA MET A 764 -4.88 -3.05 0.52
C MET A 764 -5.51 -1.72 0.92
N GLY A 765 -4.93 -0.59 0.49
CA GLY A 765 -5.53 0.72 0.70
C GLY A 765 -6.86 0.90 -0.04
N ASP A 766 -7.34 2.15 -0.09
CA ASP A 766 -8.58 2.49 -0.77
C ASP A 766 -8.55 2.11 -2.26
N GLY A 767 -9.43 1.20 -2.66
CA GLY A 767 -9.45 0.66 -4.02
C GLY A 767 -9.95 1.67 -5.06
N LEU A 768 -10.81 2.63 -4.70
CA LEU A 768 -11.22 3.68 -5.64
C LEU A 768 -10.14 4.75 -5.80
N LEU A 769 -9.40 5.06 -4.74
CA LEU A 769 -8.18 5.87 -4.86
C LEU A 769 -7.18 5.20 -5.81
N GLY A 770 -7.02 3.89 -5.68
CA GLY A 770 -6.20 3.10 -6.60
C GLY A 770 -6.65 3.21 -8.06
N VAL A 771 -7.95 3.08 -8.33
CA VAL A 771 -8.48 3.27 -9.69
C VAL A 771 -8.27 4.70 -10.20
N ALA A 772 -8.50 5.72 -9.37
CA ALA A 772 -8.33 7.13 -9.76
C ALA A 772 -6.89 7.46 -10.19
N LYS A 773 -5.91 6.77 -9.59
CA LYS A 773 -4.49 6.86 -9.94
C LYS A 773 -4.19 6.21 -11.30
N ILE A 774 -5.00 5.26 -11.78
CA ILE A 774 -4.80 4.51 -13.03
C ILE A 774 -5.41 5.20 -14.25
N SER A 775 -4.58 5.40 -15.27
CA SER A 775 -5.03 5.60 -16.64
C SER A 775 -4.00 4.97 -17.56
N SER A 776 -4.44 4.11 -18.48
CA SER A 776 -3.57 3.38 -19.40
C SER A 776 -4.14 3.35 -20.82
N VAL A 777 -3.30 3.04 -21.79
CA VAL A 777 -3.64 3.00 -23.21
C VAL A 777 -4.23 1.63 -23.56
N ASP A 778 -5.41 1.58 -24.20
CA ASP A 778 -5.96 0.34 -24.75
C ASP A 778 -5.14 -0.12 -25.96
N THR A 779 -4.46 -1.26 -25.81
CA THR A 779 -3.62 -1.88 -26.86
C THR A 779 -4.35 -2.92 -27.69
N GLY A 780 -5.60 -3.21 -27.35
CA GLY A 780 -6.43 -4.14 -28.10
C GLY A 780 -6.24 -5.62 -27.78
N LYS A 781 -5.10 -6.13 -27.23
CA LYS A 781 -4.93 -7.54 -26.75
C LYS A 781 -3.74 -7.78 -25.77
N PRO A 782 -3.97 -8.39 -24.58
CA PRO A 782 -5.27 -8.48 -23.91
C PRO A 782 -5.80 -7.07 -23.66
N ARG A 783 -7.11 -6.87 -23.82
CA ARG A 783 -7.72 -5.54 -23.73
C ARG A 783 -7.57 -5.00 -22.31
N ASP A 784 -7.04 -3.79 -22.19
CA ASP A 784 -7.01 -3.08 -20.92
C ASP A 784 -8.42 -2.58 -20.59
N LEU A 785 -8.97 -3.04 -19.46
CA LEU A 785 -10.31 -2.69 -19.02
C LEU A 785 -10.38 -1.34 -18.29
N PHE A 786 -9.26 -0.68 -18.00
CA PHE A 786 -9.27 0.58 -17.26
C PHE A 786 -9.22 1.78 -18.21
N GLY A 787 -8.37 1.77 -19.24
CA GLY A 787 -8.26 2.91 -20.16
C GLY A 787 -7.91 4.21 -19.43
N VAL A 788 -7.96 5.36 -20.12
CA VAL A 788 -7.73 6.67 -19.47
C VAL A 788 -8.92 7.13 -18.63
N SER A 789 -10.11 6.90 -19.17
CA SER A 789 -11.36 7.40 -18.61
C SER A 789 -11.75 6.75 -17.29
N ALA A 790 -11.28 5.54 -16.94
CA ALA A 790 -11.57 4.97 -15.62
C ALA A 790 -11.02 5.84 -14.49
N GLY A 791 -9.75 6.25 -14.58
CA GLY A 791 -9.10 7.08 -13.57
C GLY A 791 -9.72 8.47 -13.47
N GLU A 792 -9.95 9.12 -14.61
CA GLU A 792 -10.59 10.44 -14.66
C GLU A 792 -12.00 10.42 -14.09
N ARG A 793 -12.84 9.48 -14.52
CA ARG A 793 -14.22 9.36 -14.03
C ARG A 793 -14.25 9.04 -12.54
N THR A 794 -13.37 8.16 -12.07
CA THR A 794 -13.30 7.84 -10.63
C THR A 794 -12.87 9.05 -9.81
N PHE A 795 -11.85 9.78 -10.25
CA PHE A 795 -11.38 10.99 -9.57
C PHE A 795 -12.44 12.09 -9.57
N ALA A 796 -13.03 12.41 -10.72
CA ALA A 796 -14.05 13.45 -10.83
C ALA A 796 -15.35 13.12 -10.07
N ARG A 797 -15.73 11.83 -10.01
CA ARG A 797 -16.95 11.40 -9.32
C ARG A 797 -16.78 11.35 -7.82
N PHE A 798 -15.68 10.75 -7.34
CA PHE A 798 -15.54 10.41 -5.92
C PHE A 798 -14.53 11.28 -5.19
N SER A 799 -13.65 12.00 -5.88
CA SER A 799 -12.49 12.70 -5.30
C SER A 799 -11.88 11.92 -4.13
N PRO A 800 -11.44 10.67 -4.37
CA PRO A 800 -11.01 9.77 -3.30
C PRO A 800 -9.78 10.30 -2.55
N ASP A 801 -9.07 11.25 -3.14
CA ASP A 801 -7.96 11.99 -2.57
C ASP A 801 -8.34 12.85 -1.35
N ARG A 802 -9.61 13.24 -1.18
CA ARG A 802 -10.07 13.99 0.01
C ARG A 802 -9.95 13.22 1.32
N PHE A 803 -9.59 11.95 1.26
CA PHE A 803 -9.54 11.04 2.40
C PHE A 803 -8.18 10.38 2.61
N VAL A 804 -7.12 10.85 1.95
CA VAL A 804 -5.77 10.26 2.05
C VAL A 804 -5.21 10.32 3.48
N ASP A 805 -5.61 11.31 4.27
CA ASP A 805 -5.16 11.47 5.66
C ASP A 805 -5.72 10.42 6.63
N ALA A 806 -6.76 9.69 6.23
CA ALA A 806 -7.38 8.68 7.08
C ALA A 806 -6.68 7.31 7.00
N GLY A 807 -5.63 7.15 6.19
CA GLY A 807 -4.92 5.88 6.00
C GLY A 807 -3.95 5.54 7.14
N ALA A 808 -4.00 4.31 7.63
CA ALA A 808 -3.00 3.80 8.57
C ALA A 808 -1.70 3.42 7.84
N GLU A 809 -0.62 4.17 8.11
CA GLU A 809 0.73 3.86 7.60
C GLU A 809 1.60 3.20 8.68
N PRO A 810 2.35 2.12 8.38
CA PRO A 810 3.22 1.48 9.37
C PRO A 810 4.41 2.35 9.80
N VAL A 811 4.84 3.27 8.93
CA VAL A 811 5.93 4.22 9.17
C VAL A 811 5.39 5.60 8.85
N PRO A 812 5.42 6.57 9.79
CA PRO A 812 4.90 7.92 9.56
C PRO A 812 5.66 8.64 8.44
N ARG A 813 4.91 9.19 7.47
CA ARG A 813 5.43 9.98 6.35
C ARG A 813 4.64 11.29 6.19
N GLU A 814 5.33 12.31 5.71
CA GLU A 814 4.75 13.60 5.32
C GLU A 814 4.14 13.51 3.92
N GLY A 815 3.08 14.28 3.68
CA GLY A 815 2.29 14.22 2.45
C GLY A 815 0.93 13.53 2.65
N PRO A 816 0.40 12.81 1.64
CA PRO A 816 1.03 12.56 0.34
C PRO A 816 1.09 13.80 -0.55
N TYR A 817 2.15 13.95 -1.34
CA TYR A 817 2.21 14.97 -2.40
C TYR A 817 1.69 14.39 -3.72
N GLN A 818 0.91 15.17 -4.46
CA GLN A 818 0.30 14.72 -5.69
C GLN A 818 1.28 14.86 -6.87
N VAL A 819 1.45 13.78 -7.64
CA VAL A 819 2.23 13.79 -8.89
C VAL A 819 1.29 13.49 -10.05
N LEU A 820 1.22 14.38 -11.04
CA LEU A 820 0.49 14.13 -12.28
C LEU A 820 1.48 13.82 -13.40
N MET A 821 1.39 12.60 -13.94
CA MET A 821 2.25 12.11 -15.01
C MET A 821 1.45 11.92 -16.31
N LEU A 822 1.79 12.68 -17.33
CA LEU A 822 1.11 12.73 -18.62
C LEU A 822 2.01 12.14 -19.71
N GLY A 823 1.41 11.39 -20.63
CA GLY A 823 2.19 10.85 -21.74
C GLY A 823 1.46 9.90 -22.66
N SER A 824 2.24 8.97 -23.19
CA SER A 824 1.94 8.08 -24.29
C SER A 824 2.00 6.62 -23.87
N SER A 825 1.87 5.71 -24.84
CA SER A 825 2.07 4.28 -24.61
C SER A 825 3.47 3.94 -24.09
N MET A 826 4.50 4.76 -24.31
CA MET A 826 5.85 4.52 -23.76
C MET A 826 5.89 4.54 -22.22
N LEU A 827 5.05 5.36 -21.59
CA LEU A 827 4.89 5.36 -20.13
C LEU A 827 3.88 4.34 -19.65
N ALA A 828 3.00 3.85 -20.53
CA ALA A 828 1.83 3.04 -20.17
C ALA A 828 2.05 1.52 -20.30
N MET A 829 3.03 1.05 -21.06
CA MET A 829 3.22 -0.39 -21.29
C MET A 829 4.66 -0.82 -21.60
N ALA A 830 4.90 -2.12 -21.48
CA ALA A 830 6.04 -2.84 -22.06
C ALA A 830 5.63 -3.51 -23.38
N ASP A 831 6.59 -4.16 -24.03
CA ASP A 831 6.38 -4.87 -25.31
C ASP A 831 5.42 -6.06 -25.23
N ILE A 832 5.56 -6.90 -24.21
CA ILE A 832 4.79 -8.14 -24.02
C ILE A 832 3.70 -7.96 -22.98
N ASP A 833 3.98 -7.19 -21.94
CA ASP A 833 3.07 -6.99 -20.81
C ASP A 833 2.55 -5.55 -20.79
N THR A 834 1.27 -5.40 -21.11
CA THR A 834 0.61 -4.10 -21.19
C THR A 834 0.24 -3.51 -19.83
N GLN A 835 0.31 -4.31 -18.76
CA GLN A 835 0.10 -3.85 -17.38
C GLN A 835 1.42 -3.51 -16.69
N TYR A 836 2.56 -3.94 -17.24
CA TYR A 836 3.88 -3.49 -16.82
C TYR A 836 4.24 -2.20 -17.54
N SER A 837 4.55 -1.12 -16.81
CA SER A 837 4.78 0.17 -17.46
C SER A 837 5.92 0.97 -16.85
N MET A 838 6.60 1.75 -17.70
CA MET A 838 7.70 2.62 -17.30
C MET A 838 7.24 3.65 -16.26
N GLY A 839 6.06 4.25 -16.46
CA GLY A 839 5.53 5.27 -15.57
C GLY A 839 5.17 4.72 -14.20
N ARG A 840 4.61 3.51 -14.10
CA ARG A 840 4.35 2.86 -12.81
C ARG A 840 5.64 2.46 -12.11
N ARG A 841 6.61 1.95 -12.86
CA ARG A 841 7.92 1.61 -12.31
C ARG A 841 8.65 2.83 -11.77
N LEU A 842 8.60 3.95 -12.51
CA LEU A 842 9.12 5.24 -12.08
C LEU A 842 8.40 5.72 -10.81
N ALA A 843 7.06 5.67 -10.76
CA ALA A 843 6.28 6.08 -9.60
C ALA A 843 6.67 5.28 -8.33
N GLU A 844 6.69 3.94 -8.42
CA GLU A 844 7.10 3.05 -7.33
C GLU A 844 8.51 3.36 -6.83
N ARG A 845 9.46 3.56 -7.75
CA ARG A 845 10.85 3.83 -7.40
C ARG A 845 11.08 5.22 -6.84
N LEU A 846 10.39 6.22 -7.38
CA LEU A 846 10.44 7.59 -6.88
C LEU A 846 9.86 7.67 -5.47
N GLU A 847 8.70 7.04 -5.23
CA GLU A 847 8.10 6.95 -3.90
C GLU A 847 9.04 6.26 -2.92
N HIS A 848 9.59 5.08 -3.27
CA HIS A 848 10.53 4.35 -2.41
C HIS A 848 11.76 5.17 -2.03
N VAL A 849 12.35 5.92 -2.96
CA VAL A 849 13.52 6.76 -2.67
C VAL A 849 13.17 7.89 -1.71
N LEU A 850 12.04 8.56 -1.92
CA LEU A 850 11.62 9.70 -1.10
C LEU A 850 11.05 9.26 0.25
N SER A 851 10.36 8.12 0.33
CA SER A 851 9.85 7.58 1.58
C SER A 851 10.99 7.18 2.52
N THR A 852 11.97 6.43 2.00
CA THR A 852 13.07 5.90 2.81
C THR A 852 14.08 6.98 3.22
N ARG A 853 14.29 8.01 2.39
CA ARG A 853 15.29 9.06 2.67
C ARG A 853 14.71 10.30 3.32
N ASP A 854 13.54 10.73 2.84
CA ASP A 854 12.96 12.04 3.14
C ASP A 854 11.66 11.93 3.95
N ARG A 855 11.18 10.70 4.20
CA ARG A 855 9.92 10.42 4.90
C ARG A 855 8.73 11.06 4.19
N VAL A 856 8.76 11.07 2.86
CA VAL A 856 7.72 11.66 2.01
C VAL A 856 6.88 10.57 1.34
N ALA A 857 5.56 10.70 1.43
CA ALA A 857 4.60 9.90 0.68
C ALA A 857 4.21 10.61 -0.63
N LEU A 858 3.98 9.83 -1.69
CA LEU A 858 3.57 10.35 -2.99
C LEU A 858 2.30 9.66 -3.50
N ASP A 859 1.42 10.44 -4.11
CA ASP A 859 0.25 9.95 -4.84
C ASP A 859 0.39 10.27 -6.32
N THR A 860 0.79 9.26 -7.11
CA THR A 860 1.02 9.43 -8.55
C THR A 860 -0.20 9.06 -9.39
N TYR A 861 -0.79 10.07 -10.02
CA TYR A 861 -1.83 9.97 -11.03
C TYR A 861 -1.19 9.92 -12.42
N MET A 862 -1.49 8.88 -13.18
CA MET A 862 -1.05 8.78 -14.57
C MET A 862 -2.19 9.12 -15.51
N ARG A 863 -1.89 9.74 -16.66
CA ARG A 863 -2.82 10.05 -17.76
C ARG A 863 -2.10 9.82 -19.10
N THR A 864 -2.23 8.60 -19.63
CA THR A 864 -1.50 8.20 -20.85
C THR A 864 -2.43 7.78 -21.97
N PHE A 865 -2.23 8.29 -23.18
CA PHE A 865 -3.09 8.03 -24.35
C PHE A 865 -2.26 7.71 -25.60
N PRO A 866 -2.82 7.08 -26.66
CA PRO A 866 -2.07 6.79 -27.88
C PRO A 866 -1.34 8.02 -28.44
N GLY A 867 -0.06 7.86 -28.76
CA GLY A 867 0.79 8.86 -29.40
C GLY A 867 1.24 10.07 -28.56
N GLY A 868 0.54 10.42 -27.47
CA GLY A 868 1.01 11.43 -26.50
C GLY A 868 1.22 12.84 -27.07
N VAL A 869 0.37 13.30 -27.99
CA VAL A 869 0.42 14.67 -28.57
C VAL A 869 0.45 15.74 -27.47
N ALA A 870 1.30 16.75 -27.61
CA ALA A 870 1.54 17.73 -26.55
C ALA A 870 0.28 18.50 -26.11
N THR A 871 -0.54 18.96 -27.06
CA THR A 871 -1.79 19.67 -26.79
C THR A 871 -2.79 18.84 -26.01
N LYS A 872 -2.89 17.54 -26.30
CA LYS A 872 -3.73 16.61 -25.54
C LYS A 872 -3.20 16.37 -24.13
N GLN A 873 -1.88 16.33 -23.93
CA GLN A 873 -1.34 16.22 -22.57
C GLN A 873 -1.72 17.47 -21.75
N VAL A 874 -1.64 18.67 -22.33
CA VAL A 874 -2.09 19.92 -21.69
C VAL A 874 -3.59 19.88 -21.37
N GLU A 875 -4.40 19.34 -22.28
CA GLU A 875 -5.84 19.11 -22.07
C GLU A 875 -6.12 18.19 -20.87
N PHE A 876 -5.48 17.01 -20.82
CA PHE A 876 -5.62 16.07 -19.71
C PHE A 876 -5.15 16.65 -18.36
N ALA A 877 -4.10 17.47 -18.39
CA ALA A 877 -3.68 18.23 -17.22
C ALA A 877 -4.80 19.18 -16.79
N THR A 878 -5.35 19.97 -17.71
CA THR A 878 -6.43 20.92 -17.43
C THR A 878 -7.64 20.20 -16.82
N ASN A 879 -8.05 19.06 -17.37
CA ASN A 879 -9.18 18.27 -16.85
C ASN A 879 -8.94 17.77 -15.43
N PHE A 880 -7.70 17.37 -15.08
CA PHE A 880 -7.35 16.98 -13.72
C PHE A 880 -7.52 18.15 -12.73
N TYR A 881 -7.11 19.36 -13.11
CA TYR A 881 -7.29 20.56 -12.30
C TYR A 881 -8.76 20.96 -12.17
N ASP A 882 -9.52 20.89 -13.27
CA ASP A 882 -10.96 21.19 -13.28
C ASP A 882 -11.76 20.22 -12.40
N ALA A 883 -11.31 18.96 -12.29
CA ALA A 883 -11.85 17.97 -11.36
C ALA A 883 -11.41 18.18 -9.89
N GLY A 884 -10.63 19.22 -9.61
CA GLY A 884 -10.18 19.59 -8.26
C GLY A 884 -8.76 19.13 -7.90
N GLY A 885 -8.06 18.44 -8.79
CA GLY A 885 -6.70 17.94 -8.57
C GLY A 885 -5.66 19.06 -8.46
N ARG A 886 -4.66 18.86 -7.60
CA ARG A 886 -3.65 19.90 -7.26
C ARG A 886 -2.27 19.26 -7.16
N PRO A 887 -1.61 19.02 -8.31
CA PRO A 887 -0.33 18.33 -8.32
C PRO A 887 0.79 19.22 -7.79
N ASP A 888 1.62 18.69 -6.90
CA ASP A 888 2.89 19.30 -6.47
C ASP A 888 3.99 19.08 -7.52
N VAL A 889 3.89 18.01 -8.31
CA VAL A 889 4.81 17.71 -9.42
C VAL A 889 4.01 17.40 -10.69
N LEU A 890 4.35 18.07 -11.78
CA LEU A 890 3.72 17.92 -13.08
C LEU A 890 4.75 17.40 -14.10
N VAL A 891 4.51 16.20 -14.64
CA VAL A 891 5.42 15.53 -15.56
C VAL A 891 4.76 15.39 -16.93
N PHE A 892 5.41 15.90 -17.97
CA PHE A 892 5.01 15.72 -19.37
C PHE A 892 6.02 14.85 -20.11
N GLU A 893 5.55 13.93 -20.94
CA GLU A 893 6.40 13.09 -21.79
C GLU A 893 6.67 13.74 -23.15
N THR A 894 7.92 13.75 -23.60
CA THR A 894 8.27 13.96 -25.02
C THR A 894 8.67 12.63 -25.66
N ASN A 895 7.98 12.24 -26.73
CA ASN A 895 8.28 11.03 -27.51
C ASN A 895 8.71 11.36 -28.95
N SER A 896 9.15 10.33 -29.68
CA SER A 896 9.62 10.46 -31.06
C SER A 896 8.56 10.24 -32.16
N SER A 897 7.30 9.96 -31.83
CA SER A 897 6.26 9.69 -32.84
C SER A 897 5.56 10.98 -33.26
N ILE A 898 4.59 11.42 -32.45
CA ILE A 898 3.63 12.48 -32.81
C ILE A 898 3.49 13.57 -31.75
N PHE A 899 4.39 13.62 -30.75
CA PHE A 899 4.36 14.66 -29.70
C PHE A 899 4.19 16.09 -30.28
N LEU A 900 4.90 16.38 -31.37
CA LEU A 900 4.74 17.58 -32.19
C LEU A 900 4.50 17.20 -33.65
N ALA A 901 3.72 18.02 -34.37
CA ALA A 901 3.55 17.93 -35.81
C ALA A 901 4.90 18.01 -36.55
N GLU A 902 4.98 17.40 -37.74
CA GLU A 902 6.25 17.35 -38.49
C GLU A 902 6.78 18.73 -38.89
N ASP A 903 5.87 19.65 -39.18
CA ASP A 903 6.10 21.03 -39.58
C ASP A 903 5.89 22.04 -38.44
N ALA A 904 5.84 21.57 -37.18
CA ALA A 904 5.64 22.42 -36.02
C ALA A 904 6.65 23.58 -36.00
N THR A 905 6.13 24.80 -35.98
CA THR A 905 6.92 26.01 -35.89
C THR A 905 7.40 26.25 -34.47
N GLU A 906 8.48 27.02 -34.32
CA GLU A 906 8.96 27.43 -32.99
C GLU A 906 7.90 28.20 -32.20
N ALA A 907 7.05 28.99 -32.86
CA ALA A 907 5.94 29.68 -32.19
C ALA A 907 4.92 28.71 -31.59
N GLN A 908 4.58 27.63 -32.30
CA GLN A 908 3.68 26.58 -31.79
C GLN A 908 4.33 25.80 -30.65
N MET A 909 5.62 25.47 -30.75
CA MET A 909 6.38 24.84 -29.66
C MET A 909 6.38 25.71 -28.40
N GLN A 910 6.55 27.01 -28.56
CA GLN A 910 6.53 27.97 -27.46
C GLN A 910 5.14 28.11 -26.84
N ALA A 911 4.07 28.15 -27.63
CA ALA A 911 2.70 28.22 -27.12
C ALA A 911 2.39 27.01 -26.21
N VAL A 912 2.73 25.80 -26.65
CA VAL A 912 2.58 24.58 -25.85
C VAL A 912 3.37 24.65 -24.54
N LEU A 913 4.62 25.15 -24.57
CA LEU A 913 5.42 25.33 -23.36
C LEU A 913 4.81 26.38 -22.41
N ASP A 914 4.29 27.46 -22.96
CA ASP A 914 3.67 28.53 -22.17
C ASP A 914 2.42 28.00 -21.44
N ASP A 915 1.64 27.12 -22.08
CA ASP A 915 0.51 26.44 -21.43
C ASP A 915 0.96 25.49 -20.30
N MET A 916 2.03 24.70 -20.52
CA MET A 916 2.60 23.82 -19.49
C MET A 916 3.11 24.61 -18.27
N VAL A 917 3.79 25.74 -18.51
CA VAL A 917 4.27 26.65 -17.47
C VAL A 917 3.10 27.30 -16.74
N ALA A 918 2.07 27.72 -17.46
CA ALA A 918 0.87 28.32 -16.86
C ALA A 918 0.12 27.33 -15.95
N LEU A 919 0.06 26.06 -16.33
CA LEU A 919 -0.51 25.01 -15.48
C LEU A 919 0.31 24.80 -14.20
N ALA A 920 1.64 24.64 -14.31
CA ALA A 920 2.51 24.46 -13.16
C ALA A 920 2.47 25.66 -12.19
N ALA A 921 2.36 26.88 -12.71
CA ALA A 921 2.28 28.09 -11.90
C ALA A 921 1.02 28.18 -11.01
N ARG A 922 -0.05 27.41 -11.30
CA ARG A 922 -1.30 27.48 -10.52
C ARG A 922 -1.13 27.03 -9.07
N TRP A 923 -0.30 26.03 -8.84
CA TRP A 923 -0.02 25.47 -7.50
C TRP A 923 1.47 25.48 -7.16
N ASP A 924 2.27 26.26 -7.88
CA ASP A 924 3.72 26.29 -7.73
C ASP A 924 4.31 24.87 -7.81
N SER A 925 3.91 24.13 -8.84
CA SER A 925 4.30 22.74 -9.10
C SER A 925 5.67 22.66 -9.76
N LEU A 926 6.43 21.60 -9.45
CA LEU A 926 7.64 21.26 -10.20
C LEU A 926 7.28 20.74 -11.60
N LEU A 927 7.61 21.50 -12.64
CA LEU A 927 7.43 21.10 -14.03
C LEU A 927 8.62 20.30 -14.56
N LEU A 928 8.39 19.04 -14.92
CA LEU A 928 9.38 18.15 -15.51
C LEU A 928 8.96 17.72 -16.92
N ILE A 929 9.90 17.75 -17.86
CA ILE A 929 9.75 17.16 -19.19
C ILE A 929 10.60 15.89 -19.25
N LEU A 930 9.96 14.75 -19.44
CA LEU A 930 10.60 13.44 -19.51
C LEU A 930 10.84 13.03 -20.96
N ASP A 931 12.10 12.86 -21.37
CA ASP A 931 12.43 12.39 -22.71
C ASP A 931 12.41 10.87 -22.81
N THR A 932 11.42 10.35 -23.54
CA THR A 932 11.28 8.91 -23.85
C THR A 932 11.63 8.59 -25.30
N ALA A 933 11.93 9.60 -26.13
CA ALA A 933 12.20 9.44 -27.55
C ALA A 933 13.28 8.38 -27.87
N PRO A 934 14.40 8.28 -27.11
CA PRO A 934 15.44 7.29 -27.41
C PRO A 934 15.01 5.82 -27.26
N TYR A 935 13.98 5.55 -26.46
CA TYR A 935 13.60 4.19 -26.08
C TYR A 935 12.61 3.53 -27.06
N MET A 936 12.06 4.30 -28.01
CA MET A 936 11.15 3.78 -29.01
C MET A 936 11.92 3.01 -30.09
N ILE A 937 11.74 1.68 -30.15
CA ILE A 937 12.61 0.78 -30.92
C ILE A 937 11.79 -0.18 -31.77
N ARG A 938 12.16 -0.36 -33.04
CA ARG A 938 11.55 -1.38 -33.91
C ARG A 938 12.53 -2.54 -34.11
N ASN A 939 12.04 -3.79 -34.05
CA ASN A 939 12.76 -4.98 -34.53
C ASN A 939 14.20 -5.17 -34.00
N ARG A 940 14.42 -5.01 -32.68
CA ARG A 940 15.72 -5.21 -32.00
C ARG A 940 16.83 -4.19 -32.34
N ASP A 941 16.47 -2.98 -32.80
CA ASP A 941 17.44 -1.87 -32.89
C ASP A 941 17.94 -1.43 -31.49
N GLY A 942 19.06 -0.70 -31.42
CA GLY A 942 19.51 -0.01 -30.21
C GLY A 942 18.76 1.30 -29.94
N LEU A 943 19.17 2.05 -28.89
CA LEU A 943 18.62 3.37 -28.59
C LEU A 943 18.71 4.32 -29.79
N ARG A 944 17.66 5.14 -30.00
CA ARG A 944 17.56 6.05 -31.15
C ARG A 944 17.99 7.47 -30.80
N PRO A 945 18.57 8.21 -31.77
CA PRO A 945 18.79 9.64 -31.59
C PRO A 945 17.45 10.38 -31.52
N VAL A 946 17.40 11.39 -30.64
CA VAL A 946 16.25 12.29 -30.52
C VAL A 946 16.05 13.09 -31.80
N LEU A 947 14.81 13.25 -32.27
CA LEU A 947 14.50 14.02 -33.47
C LEU A 947 14.86 15.50 -33.30
N PRO A 948 15.38 16.20 -34.34
CA PRO A 948 15.81 17.60 -34.24
C PRO A 948 14.71 18.56 -33.72
N ARG A 949 13.44 18.32 -34.06
CA ARG A 949 12.31 19.12 -33.56
C ARG A 949 12.09 18.96 -32.06
N ILE A 950 12.28 17.75 -31.53
CA ILE A 950 12.17 17.46 -30.10
C ILE A 950 13.37 18.06 -29.36
N GLN A 951 14.58 17.94 -29.91
CA GLN A 951 15.77 18.63 -29.37
C GLN A 951 15.57 20.15 -29.34
N ARG A 952 14.94 20.73 -30.37
CA ARG A 952 14.62 22.15 -30.40
C ARG A 952 13.61 22.51 -29.32
N PHE A 953 12.57 21.71 -29.12
CA PHE A 953 11.61 21.88 -28.04
C PHE A 953 12.28 21.80 -26.66
N HIS A 954 13.14 20.81 -26.42
CA HIS A 954 13.92 20.68 -25.17
C HIS A 954 14.81 21.89 -24.93
N ALA A 955 15.45 22.42 -25.96
CA ALA A 955 16.27 23.64 -25.86
C ALA A 955 15.42 24.86 -25.47
N LEU A 956 14.21 24.99 -26.03
CA LEU A 956 13.27 26.07 -25.68
C LEU A 956 12.74 25.92 -24.25
N ALA A 957 12.49 24.69 -23.79
CA ALA A 957 12.08 24.39 -22.43
C ALA A 957 13.17 24.78 -21.43
N ARG A 958 14.41 24.34 -21.66
CA ARG A 958 15.57 24.71 -20.83
C ARG A 958 15.80 26.21 -20.78
N ALA A 959 15.60 26.91 -21.90
CA ALA A 959 15.70 28.37 -21.95
C ALA A 959 14.65 29.09 -21.08
N ARG A 960 13.52 28.44 -20.79
CA ARG A 960 12.48 28.91 -19.85
C ARG A 960 12.70 28.43 -18.41
N GLY A 961 13.82 27.76 -18.12
CA GLY A 961 14.08 27.18 -16.80
C GLY A 961 13.30 25.90 -16.50
N VAL A 962 12.66 25.29 -17.50
CA VAL A 962 11.98 24.01 -17.35
C VAL A 962 12.99 22.88 -17.38
N GLU A 963 12.87 21.94 -16.44
CA GLU A 963 13.76 20.79 -16.35
C GLU A 963 13.43 19.76 -17.43
N VAL A 964 14.42 19.37 -18.21
CA VAL A 964 14.32 18.28 -19.19
C VAL A 964 15.17 17.10 -18.72
N VAL A 965 14.53 15.98 -18.45
CA VAL A 965 15.13 14.75 -17.92
C VAL A 965 15.48 13.81 -19.08
N GLU A 966 16.77 13.70 -19.37
CA GLU A 966 17.35 12.82 -20.39
C GLU A 966 18.28 11.81 -19.71
N VAL A 967 18.03 10.51 -19.88
CA VAL A 967 18.88 9.44 -19.29
C VAL A 967 19.40 8.43 -20.30
N GLY A 968 19.25 8.72 -21.60
CA GLY A 968 19.61 7.79 -22.68
C GLY A 968 21.05 7.28 -22.63
N ASP A 969 22.02 8.19 -22.42
CA ASP A 969 23.45 7.82 -22.36
C ASP A 969 23.76 6.91 -21.17
N ALA A 970 23.27 7.25 -19.97
CA ALA A 970 23.49 6.45 -18.76
C ALA A 970 22.84 5.06 -18.84
N ILE A 971 21.72 4.95 -19.57
CA ILE A 971 21.01 3.70 -19.80
C ILE A 971 21.69 2.84 -20.86
N LEU A 972 22.25 3.45 -21.91
CA LEU A 972 22.96 2.72 -22.97
C LEU A 972 24.06 1.84 -22.37
N ASP A 973 24.89 2.42 -21.50
CA ASP A 973 25.99 1.70 -20.84
C ASP A 973 25.48 0.49 -20.06
N ARG A 974 24.40 0.67 -19.27
CA ARG A 974 23.79 -0.42 -18.48
C ARG A 974 23.16 -1.50 -19.33
N HIS A 975 22.46 -1.13 -20.39
CA HIS A 975 21.79 -2.12 -21.24
C HIS A 975 22.79 -2.97 -22.04
N LEU A 976 23.93 -2.38 -22.46
CA LEU A 976 24.99 -3.11 -23.16
C LEU A 976 25.62 -4.21 -22.31
N GLU A 977 25.54 -4.14 -20.98
CA GLU A 977 25.97 -5.22 -20.08
C GLU A 977 25.07 -6.46 -20.14
N VAL A 978 23.79 -6.28 -20.52
CA VAL A 978 22.77 -7.33 -20.54
C VAL A 978 22.62 -7.91 -21.95
N VAL A 979 22.44 -7.06 -22.96
CA VAL A 979 22.33 -7.48 -24.37
C VAL A 979 23.04 -6.50 -25.33
N PRO A 980 23.65 -7.01 -26.42
CA PRO A 980 24.44 -6.19 -27.34
C PRO A 980 23.63 -5.15 -28.15
N PHE A 981 22.29 -5.13 -28.03
CA PHE A 981 21.38 -4.24 -28.76
C PHE A 981 20.50 -3.37 -27.83
N SER A 982 21.01 -3.01 -26.65
CA SER A 982 20.28 -2.21 -25.65
C SER A 982 19.03 -2.91 -25.09
N ASN A 983 17.83 -2.65 -25.60
CA ASN A 983 16.54 -3.03 -25.00
C ASN A 983 15.63 -3.71 -26.02
N ALA A 984 16.22 -4.68 -26.75
CA ALA A 984 15.60 -5.39 -27.86
C ALA A 984 14.21 -5.94 -27.50
N SER A 985 13.17 -5.28 -28.02
CA SER A 985 11.78 -5.71 -27.88
C SER A 985 11.52 -7.03 -28.60
N VAL A 986 10.58 -7.81 -28.09
CA VAL A 986 10.11 -9.03 -28.74
C VAL A 986 9.08 -8.70 -29.83
N LEU A 987 8.23 -7.70 -29.58
CA LEU A 987 7.19 -7.22 -30.49
C LEU A 987 7.08 -5.69 -30.43
N GLY A 988 6.71 -5.06 -31.56
CA GLY A 988 6.27 -3.65 -31.56
C GLY A 988 7.38 -2.62 -31.36
N VAL A 989 7.00 -1.50 -30.72
CA VAL A 989 7.84 -0.29 -30.52
C VAL A 989 8.28 -0.05 -29.07
N HIS A 990 7.73 -0.82 -28.13
CA HIS A 990 7.88 -0.60 -26.69
C HIS A 990 9.08 -1.36 -26.11
N PRO A 991 9.72 -0.88 -25.03
CA PRO A 991 10.83 -1.59 -24.41
C PRO A 991 10.38 -2.87 -23.69
N ALA A 992 11.30 -3.83 -23.57
CA ALA A 992 11.09 -5.01 -22.74
C ALA A 992 10.99 -4.65 -21.24
N ALA A 993 10.22 -5.42 -20.47
CA ALA A 993 9.98 -5.15 -19.04
C ALA A 993 11.28 -4.98 -18.22
N TRP A 994 12.28 -5.83 -18.46
CA TRP A 994 13.58 -5.73 -17.78
C TRP A 994 14.32 -4.42 -18.08
N ALA A 995 14.15 -3.86 -19.28
CA ALA A 995 14.76 -2.59 -19.67
C ALA A 995 14.02 -1.41 -19.03
N LEU A 996 12.70 -1.52 -18.87
CA LEU A 996 11.90 -0.54 -18.14
C LEU A 996 12.32 -0.43 -16.66
N ASP A 997 12.78 -1.53 -16.05
CA ASP A 997 13.35 -1.48 -14.70
C ASP A 997 14.60 -0.62 -14.63
N ALA A 998 15.56 -0.85 -15.53
CA ALA A 998 16.79 -0.08 -15.58
C ALA A 998 16.51 1.41 -15.85
N VAL A 999 15.60 1.70 -16.78
CA VAL A 999 15.15 3.07 -17.11
C VAL A 999 14.47 3.72 -15.91
N GLY A 1000 13.50 3.05 -15.29
CA GLY A 1000 12.76 3.55 -14.12
C GLY A 1000 13.69 3.86 -12.95
N ASP A 1001 14.66 2.98 -12.67
CA ASP A 1001 15.67 3.18 -11.62
C ASP A 1001 16.53 4.42 -11.89
N GLN A 1002 16.99 4.60 -13.14
CA GLN A 1002 17.82 5.75 -13.52
C GLN A 1002 17.03 7.06 -13.54
N LEU A 1003 15.77 7.03 -13.99
CA LEU A 1003 14.87 8.18 -13.96
C LEU A 1003 14.59 8.60 -12.52
N ALA A 1004 14.24 7.66 -11.64
CA ALA A 1004 14.00 7.94 -10.23
C ALA A 1004 15.26 8.55 -9.56
N ALA A 1005 16.44 7.99 -9.82
CA ALA A 1005 17.71 8.53 -9.31
C ALA A 1005 18.00 9.96 -9.78
N THR A 1006 17.54 10.33 -10.98
CA THR A 1006 17.72 11.66 -11.57
C THR A 1006 16.66 12.66 -11.07
N ILE A 1007 15.42 12.20 -10.90
CA ILE A 1007 14.25 13.03 -10.54
C ILE A 1007 14.17 13.26 -9.02
N ALA A 1008 14.43 12.24 -8.20
CA ALA A 1008 14.24 12.32 -6.75
C ALA A 1008 14.96 13.51 -6.08
N PRO A 1009 16.23 13.85 -6.41
CA PRO A 1009 16.88 15.03 -5.84
C PRO A 1009 16.17 16.35 -6.18
N LYS A 1010 15.55 16.44 -7.35
CA LYS A 1010 14.83 17.64 -7.82
C LYS A 1010 13.49 17.78 -7.14
N VAL A 1011 12.74 16.68 -7.02
CA VAL A 1011 11.49 16.63 -6.26
C VAL A 1011 11.77 17.01 -4.81
N ARG A 1012 12.77 16.38 -4.17
CA ARG A 1012 13.17 16.72 -2.79
C ARG A 1012 13.49 18.20 -2.61
N ALA A 1013 14.25 18.80 -3.53
CA ALA A 1013 14.60 20.22 -3.45
C ALA A 1013 13.36 21.11 -3.59
N HIS A 1014 12.40 20.73 -4.44
CA HIS A 1014 11.17 21.47 -4.64
C HIS A 1014 10.17 21.36 -3.49
N LEU A 1015 10.12 20.20 -2.83
CA LEU A 1015 9.24 19.96 -1.69
C LEU A 1015 9.74 20.61 -0.39
N ARG A 1016 10.94 21.21 -0.39
CA ARG A 1016 11.51 21.88 0.79
C ARG A 1016 11.50 23.40 0.64
N ASP A 1017 11.21 24.10 1.73
CA ASP A 1017 11.32 25.54 1.81
C ASP A 1017 12.80 25.97 1.73
N THR A 1018 13.06 27.06 0.99
CA THR A 1018 14.43 27.54 0.77
C THR A 1018 15.04 28.27 1.96
N GLU A 1019 14.23 28.77 2.89
CA GLU A 1019 14.68 29.54 4.06
C GLU A 1019 15.08 28.64 5.23
N ASP A 1020 14.26 27.62 5.54
CA ASP A 1020 14.46 26.76 6.72
C ASP A 1020 14.64 25.26 6.39
N GLY A 1021 14.44 24.83 5.15
CA GLY A 1021 14.59 23.44 4.71
C GLY A 1021 13.45 22.49 5.14
N SER A 1022 12.40 23.03 5.77
CA SER A 1022 11.20 22.29 6.15
C SER A 1022 10.42 21.83 4.91
N LEU A 1023 9.57 20.80 5.07
CA LEU A 1023 8.74 20.32 3.98
C LEU A 1023 7.56 21.28 3.76
N ARG A 1024 7.31 21.66 2.50
CA ARG A 1024 6.17 22.49 2.09
C ARG A 1024 4.86 21.77 2.36
N THR A 1025 3.80 22.50 2.65
CA THR A 1025 2.45 21.91 2.73
C THR A 1025 2.02 21.39 1.35
N PRO A 1026 1.51 20.14 1.23
CA PRO A 1026 1.00 19.62 -0.04
C PRO A 1026 -0.09 20.53 -0.64
N ALA A 1027 -0.04 20.75 -1.95
CA ALA A 1027 -0.93 21.69 -2.65
C ALA A 1027 -2.43 21.40 -2.45
N TRP A 1028 -2.79 20.12 -2.33
CA TRP A 1028 -4.18 19.70 -2.10
C TRP A 1028 -4.72 20.08 -0.72
N ARG A 1029 -3.86 20.32 0.28
CA ARG A 1029 -4.24 20.81 1.62
C ARG A 1029 -4.38 22.32 1.71
N LEU A 1030 -3.88 23.07 0.71
CA LEU A 1030 -3.99 24.52 0.69
C LEU A 1030 -5.46 24.95 0.54
N ASP A 1031 -5.84 26.06 1.16
CA ASP A 1031 -7.17 26.64 0.96
C ASP A 1031 -7.35 27.04 -0.51
N ALA A 1032 -8.40 26.54 -1.15
CA ALA A 1032 -8.76 26.94 -2.51
C ALA A 1032 -10.14 27.60 -2.52
N PRO A 1033 -10.39 28.54 -3.45
CA PRO A 1033 -11.76 28.91 -3.78
C PRO A 1033 -12.50 27.64 -4.24
N PRO A 1034 -13.72 27.40 -3.76
CA PRO A 1034 -14.49 26.23 -4.19
C PRO A 1034 -14.60 26.25 -5.71
N VAL A 1035 -14.16 25.17 -6.37
CA VAL A 1035 -14.55 24.91 -7.75
C VAL A 1035 -16.04 24.60 -7.68
N ALA A 1036 -16.86 25.60 -8.01
CA ALA A 1036 -18.30 25.42 -8.10
C ALA A 1036 -18.57 24.47 -9.27
N VAL A 1037 -18.63 23.16 -9.00
CA VAL A 1037 -19.36 22.26 -9.87
C VAL A 1037 -20.82 22.64 -9.66
N GLU A 1038 -21.38 23.44 -10.57
CA GLU A 1038 -22.80 23.74 -10.53
C GLU A 1038 -23.54 22.41 -10.54
N ALA A 1039 -24.29 22.14 -9.46
CA ALA A 1039 -25.19 21.00 -9.37
C ALA A 1039 -26.39 21.25 -10.28
N GLY A 1040 -26.16 21.21 -11.59
CA GLY A 1040 -27.21 21.24 -12.59
C GLY A 1040 -27.85 19.86 -12.72
N THR A 1041 -29.13 19.84 -13.10
CA THR A 1041 -29.85 18.62 -13.43
C THR A 1041 -29.15 17.87 -14.56
N ARG A 1042 -29.03 16.56 -14.47
CA ARG A 1042 -28.24 15.78 -15.44
C ARG A 1042 -28.97 15.65 -16.76
N LEU A 1043 -28.23 15.63 -17.87
CA LEU A 1043 -28.81 15.40 -19.20
C LEU A 1043 -29.52 14.04 -19.30
N LEU A 1044 -29.10 13.05 -18.50
CA LEU A 1044 -29.77 11.75 -18.41
C LEU A 1044 -31.26 11.88 -18.05
N GLU A 1045 -31.59 12.76 -17.10
CA GLU A 1045 -32.93 12.91 -16.55
C GLU A 1045 -33.92 13.41 -17.61
N ALA A 1046 -33.44 14.20 -18.58
CA ALA A 1046 -34.24 14.74 -19.66
C ALA A 1046 -34.85 13.65 -20.57
N PHE A 1047 -34.21 12.49 -20.70
CA PHE A 1047 -34.72 11.37 -21.51
C PHE A 1047 -35.98 10.70 -20.95
N SER A 1048 -36.30 10.95 -19.68
CA SER A 1048 -37.47 10.39 -18.99
C SER A 1048 -38.68 11.34 -18.99
N LEU A 1049 -38.52 12.59 -19.43
CA LEU A 1049 -39.57 13.61 -19.41
C LEU A 1049 -40.61 13.49 -20.55
N PRO A 1050 -40.25 13.08 -21.78
CA PRO A 1050 -41.20 12.98 -22.88
C PRO A 1050 -42.30 11.92 -22.59
N PRO A 1051 -43.59 12.28 -22.71
CA PRO A 1051 -44.68 11.40 -22.30
C PRO A 1051 -44.79 10.16 -23.20
N GLY A 1052 -44.88 8.98 -22.58
CA GLY A 1052 -45.10 7.70 -23.28
C GLY A 1052 -43.85 7.14 -23.97
N VAL A 1053 -42.67 7.66 -23.64
CA VAL A 1053 -41.39 7.19 -24.17
C VAL A 1053 -40.45 6.88 -23.01
N GLU A 1054 -40.18 5.60 -22.79
CA GLU A 1054 -39.18 5.20 -21.81
C GLU A 1054 -37.77 5.51 -22.33
N PRO A 1055 -36.80 5.87 -21.47
CA PRO A 1055 -35.46 6.25 -21.88
C PRO A 1055 -34.77 5.23 -22.82
N GLU A 1056 -34.97 3.94 -22.59
CA GLU A 1056 -34.43 2.83 -23.38
C GLU A 1056 -34.93 2.82 -24.84
N GLN A 1057 -36.11 3.38 -25.07
CA GLN A 1057 -36.76 3.42 -26.38
C GLN A 1057 -36.17 4.48 -27.31
N TRP A 1058 -35.31 5.38 -26.82
CA TRP A 1058 -34.60 6.37 -27.64
C TRP A 1058 -33.51 5.75 -28.51
N GLY A 1059 -32.87 4.67 -28.05
CA GLY A 1059 -31.77 4.03 -28.78
C GLY A 1059 -32.11 3.67 -30.24
N PRO A 1060 -33.24 2.99 -30.50
CA PRO A 1060 -33.70 2.70 -31.87
C PRO A 1060 -34.16 3.94 -32.68
N ARG A 1061 -34.41 5.08 -32.03
CA ARG A 1061 -34.95 6.32 -32.65
C ARG A 1061 -33.85 7.29 -33.12
N LEU A 1062 -32.63 7.09 -32.64
CA LEU A 1062 -31.47 7.95 -32.88
C LEU A 1062 -30.48 7.26 -33.85
N PRO A 1063 -29.76 8.03 -34.70
CA PRO A 1063 -28.74 7.45 -35.56
C PRO A 1063 -27.63 6.81 -34.73
N SER A 1064 -27.24 5.58 -35.08
CA SER A 1064 -26.09 4.92 -34.48
C SER A 1064 -24.81 5.39 -35.15
N LEU A 1065 -24.03 6.25 -34.50
CA LEU A 1065 -22.81 6.80 -35.11
C LEU A 1065 -21.68 5.75 -35.12
N PRO A 1066 -20.90 5.61 -36.21
CA PRO A 1066 -19.76 4.71 -36.27
C PRO A 1066 -18.65 5.09 -35.28
N GLU A 1067 -17.95 4.08 -34.77
CA GLU A 1067 -16.78 4.26 -33.90
C GLU A 1067 -15.70 5.09 -34.64
N GLY A 1068 -15.12 6.08 -33.97
CA GLY A 1068 -14.12 6.99 -34.55
C GLY A 1068 -14.68 8.27 -35.19
N THR A 1069 -15.99 8.32 -35.49
CA THR A 1069 -16.63 9.52 -36.07
C THR A 1069 -16.89 10.63 -35.06
N VAL A 1070 -16.94 10.28 -33.77
CA VAL A 1070 -17.19 11.23 -32.68
C VAL A 1070 -15.97 11.28 -31.78
N GLN A 1071 -15.40 12.47 -31.64
CA GLN A 1071 -14.37 12.77 -30.65
C GLN A 1071 -15.03 13.45 -29.46
N THR A 1072 -14.93 12.86 -28.28
CA THR A 1072 -15.55 13.39 -27.07
C THR A 1072 -14.55 13.70 -26.00
N GLU A 1073 -14.90 14.68 -25.18
CA GLU A 1073 -14.16 15.19 -24.04
C GLU A 1073 -15.20 15.47 -22.96
N LEU A 1074 -14.96 14.99 -21.75
CA LEU A 1074 -15.87 15.20 -20.63
C LEU A 1074 -15.05 15.71 -19.45
N SER A 1075 -15.35 16.94 -19.02
CA SER A 1075 -14.68 17.57 -17.88
C SER A 1075 -15.71 18.26 -16.99
N ALA A 1076 -15.65 18.01 -15.68
CA ALA A 1076 -16.54 18.60 -14.67
C ALA A 1076 -18.04 18.57 -15.04
N GLY A 1077 -18.53 17.43 -15.58
CA GLY A 1077 -19.92 17.27 -16.00
C GLY A 1077 -20.28 17.98 -17.32
N ARG A 1078 -19.34 18.60 -18.02
CA ARG A 1078 -19.54 19.20 -19.34
C ARG A 1078 -19.02 18.27 -20.43
N LEU A 1079 -19.92 17.73 -21.23
CA LEU A 1079 -19.61 16.96 -22.44
C LEU A 1079 -19.27 17.94 -23.57
N ARG A 1080 -18.12 17.78 -24.21
CA ARG A 1080 -17.79 18.38 -25.49
C ARG A 1080 -17.64 17.28 -26.50
N ALA A 1081 -18.31 17.38 -27.63
CA ALA A 1081 -18.18 16.41 -28.70
C ALA A 1081 -17.97 17.09 -30.04
N PHE A 1082 -17.09 16.52 -30.84
CA PHE A 1082 -16.89 16.88 -32.23
C PHE A 1082 -17.24 15.70 -33.12
N VAL A 1083 -18.15 15.89 -34.06
CA VAL A 1083 -18.60 14.87 -35.01
C VAL A 1083 -17.97 15.13 -36.38
N ASP A 1084 -17.23 14.14 -36.91
CA ASP A 1084 -16.57 14.19 -38.22
C ASP A 1084 -17.53 13.80 -39.35
N LEU A 1085 -17.99 14.80 -40.09
CA LEU A 1085 -18.83 14.60 -41.27
C LEU A 1085 -18.12 13.80 -42.37
N GLY A 1086 -16.81 13.99 -42.55
CA GLY A 1086 -16.05 13.28 -43.57
C GLY A 1086 -15.97 11.77 -43.29
N GLN A 1087 -15.83 11.36 -42.03
CA GLN A 1087 -15.88 9.95 -41.66
C GLN A 1087 -17.31 9.39 -41.69
N LEU A 1088 -18.33 10.17 -41.30
CA LEU A 1088 -19.72 9.74 -41.43
C LEU A 1088 -20.10 9.46 -42.89
N GLU A 1089 -19.76 10.35 -43.81
CA GLU A 1089 -19.98 10.15 -45.25
C GLU A 1089 -19.26 8.89 -45.76
N ARG A 1090 -17.97 8.70 -45.41
CA ARG A 1090 -17.20 7.48 -45.79
C ARG A 1090 -17.79 6.20 -45.21
N ALA A 1091 -18.43 6.29 -44.04
CA ALA A 1091 -19.12 5.16 -43.41
C ALA A 1091 -20.54 4.94 -43.96
N GLY A 1092 -20.96 5.68 -44.99
CA GLY A 1092 -22.26 5.52 -45.66
C GLY A 1092 -23.43 6.21 -44.95
N TYR A 1093 -23.19 7.21 -44.09
CA TYR A 1093 -24.23 7.92 -43.32
C TYR A 1093 -24.80 9.16 -44.02
N GLU A 1094 -24.64 9.29 -45.34
CA GLU A 1094 -25.11 10.44 -46.12
C GLU A 1094 -26.60 10.74 -45.89
N GLY A 1095 -27.45 9.70 -45.81
CA GLY A 1095 -28.89 9.84 -45.54
C GLY A 1095 -29.27 10.23 -44.10
N ALA A 1096 -28.37 10.02 -43.12
CA ALA A 1096 -28.61 10.44 -41.72
C ALA A 1096 -28.41 11.96 -41.52
N LEU A 1097 -27.89 12.65 -42.56
CA LEU A 1097 -27.65 14.08 -42.59
C LEU A 1097 -28.71 14.84 -43.41
N GLU A 1098 -29.75 14.16 -43.92
CA GLU A 1098 -30.82 14.75 -44.73
C GLU A 1098 -32.03 15.18 -43.86
N GLY A 1099 -32.55 16.40 -44.10
CA GLY A 1099 -33.71 16.96 -43.39
C GLY A 1099 -33.39 18.20 -42.54
N ALA A 1100 -34.42 18.95 -42.15
CA ALA A 1100 -34.25 20.25 -41.45
C ALA A 1100 -33.58 20.10 -40.07
N ASP A 1101 -33.75 18.96 -39.39
CA ASP A 1101 -33.29 18.72 -38.01
C ASP A 1101 -32.17 17.66 -37.89
N ALA A 1102 -31.55 17.27 -39.01
CA ALA A 1102 -30.61 16.13 -39.04
C ALA A 1102 -29.42 16.32 -38.08
N HIS A 1103 -28.83 17.53 -38.02
CA HIS A 1103 -27.72 17.85 -37.12
C HIS A 1103 -28.14 17.79 -35.64
N ALA A 1104 -29.36 18.24 -35.30
CA ALA A 1104 -29.89 18.15 -33.94
C ALA A 1104 -30.10 16.69 -33.52
N ARG A 1105 -30.59 15.82 -34.42
CA ARG A 1105 -30.72 14.38 -34.16
C ARG A 1105 -29.38 13.70 -33.92
N VAL A 1106 -28.35 14.08 -34.68
CA VAL A 1106 -26.97 13.60 -34.45
C VAL A 1106 -26.45 14.09 -33.09
N ALA A 1107 -26.69 15.35 -32.73
CA ALA A 1107 -26.32 15.88 -31.41
C ALA A 1107 -27.02 15.13 -30.27
N VAL A 1108 -28.34 14.88 -30.36
CA VAL A 1108 -29.09 14.08 -29.39
C VAL A 1108 -28.58 12.64 -29.34
N ALA A 1109 -28.16 12.05 -30.47
CA ALA A 1109 -27.57 10.71 -30.48
C ALA A 1109 -26.25 10.66 -29.70
N VAL A 1110 -25.40 11.68 -29.84
CA VAL A 1110 -24.17 11.80 -29.05
C VAL A 1110 -24.50 11.96 -27.56
N ILE A 1111 -25.44 12.85 -27.22
CA ILE A 1111 -25.85 13.08 -25.83
C ILE A 1111 -26.46 11.81 -25.23
N TYR A 1112 -27.31 11.09 -25.96
CA TYR A 1112 -27.91 9.83 -25.52
C TYR A 1112 -26.85 8.75 -25.27
N GLU A 1113 -25.87 8.62 -26.17
CA GLU A 1113 -24.77 7.67 -25.99
C GLU A 1113 -23.97 7.97 -24.70
N HIS A 1114 -23.65 9.23 -24.44
CA HIS A 1114 -22.83 9.62 -23.28
C HIS A 1114 -23.62 9.74 -21.96
N ALA A 1115 -24.71 10.50 -21.96
CA ALA A 1115 -25.51 10.74 -20.76
C ALA A 1115 -26.34 9.52 -20.36
N TYR A 1116 -26.97 8.82 -21.32
CA TYR A 1116 -27.86 7.68 -21.03
C TYR A 1116 -27.16 6.32 -21.05
N ARG A 1117 -26.55 5.93 -22.18
CA ARG A 1117 -25.96 4.59 -22.31
C ARG A 1117 -24.68 4.40 -21.51
N ARG A 1118 -23.80 5.39 -21.51
CA ARG A 1118 -22.52 5.34 -20.77
C ARG A 1118 -22.63 5.84 -19.34
N ARG A 1119 -23.69 6.61 -19.03
CA ARG A 1119 -23.91 7.24 -17.72
C ARG A 1119 -22.70 8.07 -17.27
N ASP A 1120 -22.17 8.85 -18.21
CA ASP A 1120 -20.96 9.64 -17.98
C ASP A 1120 -21.19 10.83 -17.02
N GLY A 1121 -22.41 11.04 -16.51
CA GLY A 1121 -22.71 12.10 -15.54
C GLY A 1121 -22.75 13.51 -16.14
N ALA A 1122 -22.93 13.63 -17.45
CA ALA A 1122 -23.00 14.92 -18.13
C ALA A 1122 -24.22 15.75 -17.68
N VAL A 1123 -23.96 17.00 -17.31
CA VAL A 1123 -24.92 18.05 -16.92
C VAL A 1123 -25.16 19.02 -18.09
N THR A 1124 -24.12 19.31 -18.87
CA THR A 1124 -24.20 20.13 -20.09
C THR A 1124 -23.49 19.45 -21.25
N ALA A 1125 -23.87 19.77 -22.48
CA ALA A 1125 -23.23 19.25 -23.68
C ALA A 1125 -23.03 20.33 -24.74
N GLN A 1126 -21.79 20.51 -25.20
CA GLN A 1126 -21.42 21.31 -26.35
C GLN A 1126 -21.11 20.36 -27.52
N ILE A 1127 -21.91 20.40 -28.57
CA ILE A 1127 -21.75 19.53 -29.73
C ILE A 1127 -21.38 20.36 -30.95
N GLU A 1128 -20.22 20.07 -31.53
CA GLU A 1128 -19.77 20.62 -32.81
C GLU A 1128 -19.78 19.52 -33.87
N ILE A 1129 -20.21 19.87 -35.07
CA ILE A 1129 -20.22 18.97 -36.22
C ILE A 1129 -19.48 19.68 -37.34
N GLY A 1130 -18.47 19.03 -37.91
CA GLY A 1130 -17.59 19.65 -38.89
C GLY A 1130 -16.78 18.65 -39.70
N ARG A 1131 -15.96 19.16 -40.62
CA ARG A 1131 -15.10 18.35 -41.51
C ARG A 1131 -13.63 18.65 -41.26
N PHE A 1132 -12.84 17.62 -41.00
CA PHE A 1132 -11.40 17.74 -40.77
C PHE A 1132 -10.60 17.87 -42.07
N SER A 1133 -9.48 18.61 -42.00
CA SER A 1133 -8.51 18.77 -43.09
C SER A 1133 -7.39 17.72 -43.10
N GLY A 1134 -7.20 16.95 -42.00
CA GLY A 1134 -6.17 15.92 -41.84
C GLY A 1134 -6.46 14.94 -40.69
N TYR A 1135 -5.73 13.82 -40.63
CA TYR A 1135 -5.89 12.74 -39.65
C TYR A 1135 -4.54 12.24 -39.09
N ASP A 1136 -4.51 11.72 -37.87
CA ASP A 1136 -3.33 11.16 -37.20
C ASP A 1136 -3.05 9.67 -37.56
N GLU A 1137 -2.02 9.06 -36.95
CA GLU A 1137 -1.61 7.67 -37.21
C GLU A 1137 -2.66 6.61 -36.85
N TYR A 1138 -3.65 6.99 -36.03
CA TYR A 1138 -4.78 6.15 -35.62
C TYR A 1138 -6.06 6.48 -36.39
N GLY A 1139 -6.00 7.41 -37.35
CA GLY A 1139 -7.13 7.83 -38.16
C GLY A 1139 -8.07 8.82 -37.46
N LEU A 1140 -7.65 9.48 -36.38
CA LEU A 1140 -8.44 10.50 -35.70
C LEU A 1140 -8.19 11.88 -36.34
N GLY A 1141 -9.26 12.66 -36.53
CA GLY A 1141 -9.20 13.97 -37.17
C GLY A 1141 -8.44 15.01 -36.32
N VAL A 1142 -7.55 15.78 -36.94
CA VAL A 1142 -6.76 16.84 -36.28
C VAL A 1142 -7.57 18.13 -36.19
N ARG A 1143 -7.98 18.54 -34.97
CA ARG A 1143 -8.86 19.71 -34.75
C ARG A 1143 -8.34 21.00 -35.39
N GLU A 1144 -7.02 21.20 -35.42
CA GLU A 1144 -6.37 22.34 -36.06
C GLU A 1144 -6.58 22.27 -37.59
N GLY A 1145 -7.59 23.00 -38.08
CA GLY A 1145 -7.98 23.06 -39.50
C GLY A 1145 -9.37 22.51 -39.83
N ALA A 1146 -10.15 22.06 -38.82
CA ALA A 1146 -11.51 21.59 -39.02
C ALA A 1146 -12.49 22.73 -39.38
N LYS A 1147 -13.38 22.49 -40.33
CA LYS A 1147 -14.47 23.42 -40.70
C LYS A 1147 -15.77 23.00 -40.01
N VAL A 1148 -16.17 23.72 -38.97
CA VAL A 1148 -17.44 23.51 -38.25
C VAL A 1148 -18.62 24.02 -39.08
N VAL A 1149 -19.69 23.24 -39.16
CA VAL A 1149 -20.94 23.59 -39.88
C VAL A 1149 -22.16 23.67 -38.96
N TYR A 1150 -22.08 23.06 -37.77
CA TYR A 1150 -23.11 23.13 -36.75
C TYR A 1150 -22.44 23.11 -35.37
N ALA A 1151 -22.92 23.96 -34.46
CA ALA A 1151 -22.44 24.05 -33.09
C ALA A 1151 -23.61 24.42 -32.19
N VAL A 1152 -23.74 23.76 -31.04
CA VAL A 1152 -24.86 23.95 -30.13
C VAL A 1152 -24.48 23.58 -28.70
N ASP A 1153 -24.98 24.33 -27.74
CA ASP A 1153 -24.88 24.05 -26.30
C ASP A 1153 -26.24 23.55 -25.78
N TRP A 1154 -26.22 22.51 -24.96
CA TRP A 1154 -27.38 21.84 -24.40
C TRP A 1154 -27.25 21.76 -22.88
N ASP A 1155 -28.30 22.17 -22.19
CA ASP A 1155 -28.55 21.85 -20.78
C ASP A 1155 -29.75 20.88 -20.68
N HIS A 1156 -30.11 20.50 -19.45
CA HIS A 1156 -31.24 19.60 -19.20
C HIS A 1156 -32.55 20.06 -19.86
N ASP A 1157 -32.89 21.35 -19.71
CA ASP A 1157 -34.19 21.88 -20.15
C ASP A 1157 -34.23 22.05 -21.68
N ALA A 1158 -33.13 22.47 -22.29
CA ALA A 1158 -32.98 22.54 -23.75
C ALA A 1158 -33.08 21.13 -24.38
N LEU A 1159 -32.44 20.14 -23.76
CA LEU A 1159 -32.54 18.74 -24.18
C LEU A 1159 -33.97 18.21 -24.06
N ALA A 1160 -34.63 18.43 -22.92
CA ALA A 1160 -36.02 18.02 -22.71
C ALA A 1160 -36.95 18.63 -23.76
N THR A 1161 -36.76 19.92 -24.08
CA THR A 1161 -37.54 20.64 -25.11
C THR A 1161 -37.33 20.02 -26.49
N ALA A 1162 -36.08 19.73 -26.87
CA ALA A 1162 -35.78 19.11 -28.15
C ALA A 1162 -36.34 17.69 -28.25
N LEU A 1163 -36.25 16.88 -27.19
CA LEU A 1163 -36.83 15.54 -27.15
C LEU A 1163 -38.36 15.58 -27.28
N ALA A 1164 -39.03 16.51 -26.59
CA ALA A 1164 -40.47 16.71 -26.72
C ALA A 1164 -40.87 17.13 -28.15
N ALA A 1165 -40.09 18.00 -28.79
CA ALA A 1165 -40.32 18.40 -30.18
C ALA A 1165 -40.14 17.23 -31.16
N MET A 1166 -39.15 16.36 -30.94
CA MET A 1166 -38.94 15.15 -31.75
C MET A 1166 -40.13 14.17 -31.61
N VAL A 1167 -40.68 13.99 -30.41
CA VAL A 1167 -41.89 13.17 -30.19
C VAL A 1167 -43.13 13.79 -30.87
N ALA A 1168 -43.22 15.11 -30.95
CA ALA A 1168 -44.35 15.80 -31.57
C ALA A 1168 -44.29 15.82 -33.11
N HIS A 1169 -43.10 15.79 -33.70
CA HIS A 1169 -42.91 15.86 -35.16
C HIS A 1169 -42.98 14.50 -35.87
N ASP A 1170 -42.58 13.41 -35.22
CA ASP A 1170 -42.68 12.06 -35.76
C ASP A 1170 -44.03 11.41 -35.38
N GLY A 1171 -44.80 10.93 -36.37
CA GLY A 1171 -45.93 10.02 -36.13
C GLY A 1171 -45.46 8.67 -35.55
N PRO A 1172 -46.28 7.60 -35.51
CA PRO A 1172 -45.87 6.31 -34.92
C PRO A 1172 -44.49 5.88 -35.48
N PHE A 1173 -43.54 5.74 -34.56
CA PHE A 1173 -42.09 5.73 -34.78
C PHE A 1173 -41.61 4.62 -35.75
N ASP A 1174 -41.36 4.96 -37.01
CA ASP A 1174 -40.64 4.09 -37.95
C ASP A 1174 -39.12 4.27 -37.81
N ALA A 1175 -38.41 3.16 -37.64
CA ALA A 1175 -36.96 3.14 -37.43
C ALA A 1175 -36.20 3.75 -38.61
N LEU A 1176 -35.20 4.61 -38.34
CA LEU A 1176 -34.17 4.94 -39.32
C LEU A 1176 -33.47 3.63 -39.73
N ALA A 1177 -33.69 3.20 -40.97
CA ALA A 1177 -33.15 1.95 -41.47
C ALA A 1177 -31.61 1.95 -41.36
N LYS A 1178 -31.04 0.91 -40.75
CA LYS A 1178 -29.61 0.60 -40.90
C LYS A 1178 -29.29 0.54 -42.40
N PRO A 1179 -28.23 1.19 -42.90
CA PRO A 1179 -27.76 0.91 -44.24
C PRO A 1179 -27.46 -0.60 -44.33
N GLN A 1180 -28.05 -1.28 -45.32
CA GLN A 1180 -27.72 -2.68 -45.55
C GLN A 1180 -26.24 -2.78 -45.94
N PRO A 1181 -25.48 -3.75 -45.41
CA PRO A 1181 -24.17 -4.05 -45.95
C PRO A 1181 -24.33 -4.44 -47.43
N GLU A 1182 -23.56 -3.82 -48.31
CA GLU A 1182 -23.48 -4.26 -49.70
C GLU A 1182 -23.10 -5.76 -49.74
N PRO A 1183 -23.72 -6.56 -50.61
CA PRO A 1183 -23.29 -7.95 -50.80
C PRO A 1183 -21.88 -7.93 -51.39
N GLU A 1184 -20.96 -8.66 -50.75
CA GLU A 1184 -19.61 -8.91 -51.25
C GLU A 1184 -19.69 -9.28 -52.74
N SER A 1185 -19.14 -8.41 -53.59
CA SER A 1185 -18.93 -8.71 -54.99
C SER A 1185 -17.98 -9.90 -55.08
N GLY A 1186 -18.52 -11.04 -55.50
CA GLY A 1186 -17.75 -12.25 -55.74
C GLY A 1186 -16.67 -11.98 -56.79
N GLU A 1187 -15.41 -12.03 -56.35
CA GLU A 1187 -14.30 -12.31 -57.25
C GLU A 1187 -14.12 -13.83 -57.36
N THR A 1188 -14.40 -14.25 -58.58
CA THR A 1188 -14.19 -15.54 -59.23
C THR A 1188 -12.99 -16.33 -58.75
N GLY A 1189 -13.23 -17.62 -58.47
CA GLY A 1189 -12.17 -18.61 -58.33
C GLY A 1189 -11.39 -18.82 -59.62
N ALA A 1190 -10.08 -18.99 -59.46
CA ALA A 1190 -9.25 -19.76 -60.35
C ALA A 1190 -8.56 -20.83 -59.50
N ASP A 1191 -8.75 -22.07 -59.93
CA ASP A 1191 -7.96 -23.25 -59.56
C ASP A 1191 -6.46 -22.92 -59.55
N GLU A 1192 -5.73 -23.41 -58.55
CA GLU A 1192 -4.67 -24.38 -58.83
C GLU A 1192 -4.30 -25.18 -57.57
N THR A 1193 -4.27 -26.48 -57.80
CA THR A 1193 -3.95 -27.55 -56.87
C THR A 1193 -2.45 -27.64 -56.59
N ASP A 1194 -2.15 -28.08 -55.37
CA ASP A 1194 -1.19 -29.14 -55.04
C ASP A 1194 0.23 -28.79 -54.54
N THR A 1195 0.56 -29.56 -53.50
CA THR A 1195 1.87 -29.96 -52.96
C THR A 1195 2.83 -28.95 -52.34
N GLY A 1196 3.21 -29.24 -51.08
CA GLY A 1196 4.46 -28.76 -50.49
C GLY A 1196 4.53 -28.86 -48.97
N GLU A 1197 4.85 -30.06 -48.47
CA GLU A 1197 5.38 -30.33 -47.11
C GLU A 1197 6.51 -29.33 -46.75
N ALA A 1198 6.91 -29.05 -45.50
CA ALA A 1198 6.79 -29.74 -44.23
C ALA A 1198 6.89 -28.70 -43.10
N GLY A 1199 6.23 -29.00 -41.98
CA GLY A 1199 6.23 -28.19 -40.76
C GLY A 1199 7.30 -28.57 -39.75
#